data_AF-A0A831T0C7-F1
#
_entry.id   AF-A0A831T0C7-F1
#
_cell.length_a   1.000
_cell.length_b   1.000
_cell.length_c   1.000
_cell.angle_alpha   90.00
_cell.angle_beta   90.00
_cell.angle_gamma   90.00
#
_symmetry.space_group_name_H-M   'P 1'
#
loop_
_entity.id
_entity.type
_entity.pdbx_description
1 polymer ?
#
loop_
_entity_poly.entity_id
_entity_poly.type
_entity_poly.pdbx_seq_one_letter_code
_entity_poly.pdbx_strand_id
1 'polypeptide(L)'
;MLSLCPRVKGGGPFIINASSGLPVRWSRTPVRGGPLNSQTVDEQGRVIYHVDSGPLGPLTNAEAVAMVDRIFNQYNSIATSTIRFVNGGKIRNPNTSSEVDIDGSNQNLVLSSQNPTFQNPIIFDSDGRITNDALVLGFIGFLSFAEDEFGNEEEVQEALVVLNGTSIDPARGIDKASFLGVFTHEIAHFVGPLDHAQINGDIASNDENGSPPAGYTPGQLFDLFAPFTETTYPLLFSARPGSQLRSLNIFNSGPLIASAISLDTRIALSNLYPAPGYRTTDPGSQFGSISGRVIIRTSDGDTPVSGINVVARRISRGAYPPPPGLTAYPNNNVTLDQDGVPLPPPNRDETDPLATAASVVTGSTAVKLAPNINQGTGRGDYQFNGLPPGDYLISIEPINSRFTRGSSLGQFEPPIELPVRENYNGAQEAGGTSDNPLDFTPVRVTAGQVTSGIDIILNNYGGSPEAVTPQSASSIATAQPVSLLSTVAGPIRSDGSGSVIIRFGGTAIDRIEKIFKITVDKAQPVFISLVADTSTDPTNDGDLYLFRGDVVDGSISLATGLQNGSIMKASIGPPPSTEQIGPITLPTGSYFIGVSASDDQASRAQFNFTLKIITPSSAPVVPAPTVALAAPNGNDSLSTGGTFRITWTVTDQSSIASQRILLSTDGGQTFPIVVADNLAGDVRSFDWTVPVDLVTTRGRIRIVARNSAGREGQDDSDSDFSIVDRINPTVTITSPPGQATISGQQTITVDARDNIGVVSVTFFIDGRNVGEDTSAPFTLVLDTTTLANGNHTLSVTARDAAGNQASSSITVNVRNNRTPTIASVPRQVMLAGSRKEVPLTVSDPDGDRLTVTVTGAPFASIVSSGSNFTLRLAPGLNSPGLFRLLITVSDGQLSVDEAVRVEVRGDINKDNQVNVADLISLIQILSGAAPQITEADVNGDGAINVTDLIDMIQVFLNPG
;
A
#
# COMPACT_ATOMS: atom_id res chain seq x y z
N MET A 1 -3.02 14.66 -13.98
CA MET A 1 -3.21 15.36 -12.70
C MET A 1 -3.42 14.30 -11.62
N LEU A 2 -2.33 13.85 -11.00
CA LEU A 2 -2.31 12.85 -9.93
C LEU A 2 -1.83 13.58 -8.67
N SER A 3 -2.78 13.98 -7.81
CA SER A 3 -2.50 14.49 -6.47
C SER A 3 -2.55 13.30 -5.51
N LEU A 4 -1.39 12.72 -5.19
CA LEU A 4 -1.26 11.51 -4.37
C LEU A 4 -0.09 11.62 -3.36
N CYS A 5 0.02 12.72 -2.63
CA CYS A 5 1.03 12.86 -1.57
C CYS A 5 0.37 13.08 -0.21
N PRO A 6 0.57 12.18 0.78
CA PRO A 6 0.09 12.37 2.14
C PRO A 6 0.89 13.47 2.87
N ARG A 7 0.19 14.23 3.73
CA ARG A 7 0.75 15.33 4.54
C ARG A 7 1.44 14.77 5.79
N VAL A 8 2.70 15.15 6.07
CA VAL A 8 3.44 14.63 7.24
C VAL A 8 4.37 15.71 7.81
N LYS A 9 4.19 16.07 9.09
CA LYS A 9 5.09 16.96 9.84
C LYS A 9 6.45 16.28 10.01
N GLY A 10 7.54 16.98 9.66
CA GLY A 10 8.88 16.43 9.81
C GLY A 10 9.62 16.82 11.08
N GLY A 11 10.73 16.15 11.30
CA GLY A 11 11.66 16.40 12.41
C GLY A 11 13.16 16.37 12.06
N GLY A 12 13.65 16.37 10.82
CA GLY A 12 15.11 16.41 10.57
C GLY A 12 15.79 17.78 10.84
N PRO A 13 17.09 17.85 11.21
CA PRO A 13 17.76 19.08 11.60
C PRO A 13 18.41 19.88 10.44
N PHE A 14 18.64 21.17 10.69
CA PHE A 14 19.53 22.15 10.03
C PHE A 14 19.09 22.86 8.73
N ILE A 15 18.66 24.13 8.88
CA ILE A 15 18.81 25.15 7.84
C ILE A 15 20.21 25.77 8.03
N ILE A 16 21.02 25.98 7.00
CA ILE A 16 22.25 26.81 7.16
C ILE A 16 21.88 28.27 6.91
N ASN A 17 22.26 29.18 7.82
CA ASN A 17 22.07 30.60 7.60
C ASN A 17 22.93 31.03 6.38
N ALA A 18 22.28 31.42 5.29
CA ALA A 18 22.95 31.86 4.07
C ALA A 18 23.92 33.05 4.27
N SER A 19 23.82 33.79 5.38
CA SER A 19 24.71 34.91 5.69
C SER A 19 25.88 34.58 6.64
N SER A 20 25.82 33.47 7.39
CA SER A 20 26.85 33.13 8.39
C SER A 20 27.47 31.74 8.24
N GLY A 21 26.96 30.88 7.37
CA GLY A 21 27.45 29.49 7.22
C GLY A 21 27.27 28.65 8.48
N LEU A 22 26.47 29.14 9.44
CA LEU A 22 26.19 28.47 10.69
C LEU A 22 24.78 27.88 10.68
N PRO A 23 24.58 26.75 11.36
CA PRO A 23 23.28 26.12 11.47
C PRO A 23 22.21 26.99 12.16
N VAL A 24 21.01 27.01 11.58
CA VAL A 24 19.76 27.68 11.98
C VAL A 24 18.69 26.62 12.23
N ARG A 25 17.91 26.85 13.29
CA ARG A 25 16.81 25.97 13.71
C ARG A 25 15.54 26.28 12.93
N TRP A 26 14.72 25.26 12.76
CA TRP A 26 13.49 25.25 11.96
C TRP A 26 12.38 26.17 12.49
N SER A 27 11.44 26.51 11.60
CA SER A 27 10.16 27.18 11.86
C SER A 27 9.04 26.15 12.06
N ARG A 28 7.99 26.50 12.82
CA ARG A 28 6.98 25.61 13.43
C ARG A 28 5.84 25.11 12.49
N THR A 29 6.00 25.17 11.17
CA THR A 29 4.88 24.94 10.21
C THR A 29 4.83 23.49 9.69
N PRO A 30 3.64 22.88 9.49
CA PRO A 30 3.52 21.57 8.83
C PRO A 30 4.01 21.62 7.38
N VAL A 31 4.96 20.76 7.04
CA VAL A 31 5.49 20.64 5.68
C VAL A 31 4.85 19.42 5.00
N ARG A 32 4.54 19.50 3.70
CA ARG A 32 4.16 18.28 2.94
C ARG A 32 5.42 17.48 2.63
N GLY A 33 5.43 16.20 3.02
CA GLY A 33 6.29 15.20 2.40
C GLY A 33 5.84 14.98 0.96
N GLY A 34 6.22 15.90 0.07
CA GLY A 34 5.96 15.82 -1.35
C GLY A 34 7.20 15.33 -2.10
N PRO A 35 7.03 14.56 -3.19
CA PRO A 35 8.07 14.42 -4.18
C PRO A 35 8.35 15.83 -4.70
N LEU A 36 9.61 16.17 -4.61
CA LEU A 36 10.32 17.19 -5.34
C LEU A 36 9.65 17.44 -6.71
N ASN A 37 9.48 18.70 -7.09
CA ASN A 37 8.79 19.18 -8.28
C ASN A 37 9.10 18.43 -9.60
N SER A 38 8.38 18.73 -10.70
CA SER A 38 8.63 18.11 -12.02
C SER A 38 10.05 18.22 -12.58
N GLN A 39 10.96 18.97 -11.93
CA GLN A 39 12.35 19.14 -12.33
C GLN A 39 13.32 18.19 -11.59
N THR A 40 12.86 17.52 -10.54
CA THR A 40 13.63 16.66 -9.62
C THR A 40 13.11 15.22 -9.61
N VAL A 41 12.09 14.92 -10.40
CA VAL A 41 11.60 13.57 -10.68
C VAL A 41 11.63 13.29 -12.17
N ASP A 42 11.89 12.05 -12.56
CA ASP A 42 11.85 11.65 -13.96
C ASP A 42 10.42 11.33 -14.44
N GLU A 43 10.29 10.97 -15.71
CA GLU A 43 9.00 10.62 -16.34
C GLU A 43 8.29 9.43 -15.66
N GLN A 44 9.00 8.62 -14.88
CA GLN A 44 8.45 7.51 -14.11
C GLN A 44 8.16 7.88 -12.64
N GLY A 45 8.35 9.14 -12.25
CA GLY A 45 8.14 9.63 -10.89
C GLY A 45 9.24 9.22 -9.92
N ARG A 46 10.43 8.83 -10.41
CA ARG A 46 11.58 8.49 -9.57
C ARG A 46 12.35 9.76 -9.22
N VAL A 47 12.77 9.88 -7.96
CA VAL A 47 13.58 10.99 -7.45
C VAL A 47 14.97 10.96 -8.09
N ILE A 48 15.32 12.05 -8.75
CA ILE A 48 16.62 12.25 -9.37
C ILE A 48 17.58 12.84 -8.33
N TYR A 49 18.73 12.21 -8.11
CA TYR A 49 19.81 12.75 -7.27
C TYR A 49 21.08 12.97 -8.08
N HIS A 50 21.88 13.96 -7.71
CA HIS A 50 23.15 14.27 -8.36
C HIS A 50 24.31 14.15 -7.37
N VAL A 51 25.38 13.50 -7.79
CA VAL A 51 26.56 13.22 -6.96
C VAL A 51 27.71 14.16 -7.26
N ASP A 52 28.47 14.50 -6.24
CA ASP A 52 29.66 15.33 -6.35
C ASP A 52 30.68 14.80 -7.37
N SER A 53 31.49 15.71 -7.89
CA SER A 53 32.62 15.42 -8.78
C SER A 53 33.93 15.20 -8.02
N GLY A 54 34.02 15.68 -6.77
CA GLY A 54 35.20 15.55 -5.91
C GLY A 54 35.36 14.19 -5.21
N PRO A 55 36.48 13.94 -4.52
CA PRO A 55 36.64 12.78 -3.64
C PRO A 55 35.77 12.89 -2.39
N LEU A 56 35.74 11.83 -1.56
CA LEU A 56 35.17 11.86 -0.21
C LEU A 56 36.25 11.43 0.79
N GLY A 57 37.05 12.40 1.25
CA GLY A 57 38.16 12.15 2.17
C GLY A 57 39.20 11.24 1.51
N PRO A 58 39.51 10.05 2.06
CA PRO A 58 40.44 9.10 1.44
C PRO A 58 39.84 8.34 0.25
N LEU A 59 38.52 8.39 0.03
CA LEU A 59 37.86 7.66 -1.05
C LEU A 59 37.96 8.44 -2.36
N THR A 60 38.30 7.74 -3.44
CA THR A 60 38.20 8.31 -4.79
C THR A 60 36.74 8.62 -5.12
N ASN A 61 36.51 9.55 -6.06
CA ASN A 61 35.15 9.87 -6.49
C ASN A 61 34.38 8.63 -6.98
N ALA A 62 35.03 7.72 -7.71
CA ALA A 62 34.41 6.49 -8.18
C ALA A 62 33.96 5.57 -7.02
N GLU A 63 34.77 5.46 -5.96
CA GLU A 63 34.42 4.69 -4.77
C GLU A 63 33.28 5.34 -3.98
N ALA A 64 33.29 6.67 -3.85
CA ALA A 64 32.23 7.42 -3.19
C ALA A 64 30.89 7.31 -3.95
N VAL A 65 30.90 7.40 -5.28
CA VAL A 65 29.70 7.20 -6.11
C VAL A 65 29.18 5.76 -6.02
N ALA A 66 30.06 4.76 -6.06
CA ALA A 66 29.65 3.37 -5.91
C ALA A 66 29.00 3.10 -4.53
N MET A 67 29.52 3.74 -3.48
CA MET A 67 28.91 3.75 -2.16
C MET A 67 27.51 4.38 -2.20
N VAL A 68 27.34 5.50 -2.89
CA VAL A 68 26.05 6.17 -3.01
C VAL A 68 25.02 5.30 -3.72
N ASP A 69 25.38 4.75 -4.87
CA ASP A 69 24.50 3.90 -5.68
C ASP A 69 24.08 2.64 -4.90
N ARG A 70 25.01 2.03 -4.15
CA ARG A 70 24.71 0.88 -3.29
C ARG A 70 23.59 1.19 -2.29
N ILE A 71 23.63 2.35 -1.64
CA ILE A 71 22.65 2.71 -0.61
C ILE A 71 21.30 3.05 -1.22
N PHE A 72 21.25 3.85 -2.27
CA PHE A 72 19.99 4.12 -2.98
C PHE A 72 19.35 2.84 -3.54
N ASN A 73 20.16 1.86 -3.96
CA ASN A 73 19.65 0.54 -4.36
C ASN A 73 18.99 -0.23 -3.21
N GLN A 74 19.48 -0.09 -1.97
CA GLN A 74 18.83 -0.70 -0.79
C GLN A 74 17.46 -0.09 -0.54
N TYR A 75 17.33 1.24 -0.61
CA TYR A 75 16.03 1.93 -0.51
C TYR A 75 15.08 1.56 -1.66
N ASN A 76 15.59 1.49 -2.89
CA ASN A 76 14.83 1.04 -4.07
C ASN A 76 14.33 -0.41 -3.96
N SER A 77 14.98 -1.24 -3.14
CA SER A 77 14.62 -2.66 -2.96
C SER A 77 13.43 -2.88 -2.01
N ILE A 78 12.94 -1.83 -1.34
CA ILE A 78 11.79 -1.93 -0.43
C ILE A 78 10.51 -2.14 -1.24
N ALA A 79 10.12 -3.40 -1.38
CA ALA A 79 8.97 -3.80 -2.19
C ALA A 79 7.63 -3.20 -1.70
N THR A 80 7.51 -2.96 -0.40
CA THR A 80 6.32 -2.39 0.25
C THR A 80 6.20 -0.87 0.08
N SER A 81 7.21 -0.22 -0.50
CA SER A 81 7.23 1.21 -0.75
C SER A 81 7.23 1.53 -2.25
N THR A 82 6.62 2.64 -2.67
CA THR A 82 6.63 3.14 -4.06
C THR A 82 7.77 4.10 -4.36
N ILE A 83 8.45 4.63 -3.33
CA ILE A 83 9.52 5.62 -3.56
C ILE A 83 10.71 4.99 -4.28
N ARG A 84 11.21 5.65 -5.31
CA ARG A 84 12.35 5.18 -6.12
C ARG A 84 13.30 6.32 -6.41
N PHE A 85 14.59 5.99 -6.51
CA PHE A 85 15.70 6.90 -6.76
C PHE A 85 16.43 6.52 -8.03
N VAL A 86 16.92 7.54 -8.75
CA VAL A 86 17.73 7.38 -9.94
C VAL A 86 18.89 8.38 -9.94
N ASN A 87 20.08 7.91 -10.30
CA ASN A 87 21.26 8.75 -10.43
C ASN A 87 21.14 9.65 -11.68
N GLY A 88 21.05 10.96 -11.47
CA GLY A 88 21.00 12.00 -12.50
C GLY A 88 22.38 12.41 -13.05
N GLY A 89 23.45 11.84 -12.50
CA GLY A 89 24.83 12.15 -12.87
C GLY A 89 25.48 13.16 -11.92
N LYS A 90 26.47 13.90 -12.44
CA LYS A 90 27.24 14.85 -11.64
C LYS A 90 26.45 16.11 -11.29
N ILE A 91 26.78 16.70 -10.14
CA ILE A 91 26.33 18.05 -9.79
C ILE A 91 26.86 19.03 -10.84
N ARG A 92 25.96 19.86 -11.37
CA ARG A 92 26.23 20.89 -12.37
C ARG A 92 26.15 22.27 -11.75
N ASN A 93 27.05 23.15 -12.17
CA ASN A 93 27.01 24.55 -11.80
C ASN A 93 25.73 25.20 -12.39
N PRO A 94 24.89 25.84 -11.57
CA PRO A 94 23.62 26.43 -12.02
C PRO A 94 23.80 27.56 -13.03
N ASN A 95 24.95 28.24 -13.03
CA ASN A 95 25.21 29.37 -13.91
C ASN A 95 25.84 28.97 -15.26
N THR A 96 26.55 27.84 -15.32
CA THR A 96 27.33 27.44 -16.50
C THR A 96 26.97 26.05 -17.03
N SER A 97 26.18 25.27 -16.28
CA SER A 97 25.81 23.88 -16.56
C SER A 97 26.97 22.89 -16.65
N SER A 98 28.21 23.33 -16.38
CA SER A 98 29.39 22.48 -16.29
C SER A 98 29.39 21.66 -15.00
N GLU A 99 30.01 20.48 -15.02
CA GLU A 99 30.22 19.68 -13.80
C GLU A 99 31.08 20.45 -12.80
N VAL A 100 30.74 20.34 -11.52
CA VAL A 100 31.42 21.05 -10.43
C VAL A 100 31.71 20.10 -9.27
N ASP A 101 32.86 20.31 -8.64
CA ASP A 101 33.25 19.72 -7.35
C ASP A 101 32.86 20.71 -6.26
N ILE A 102 31.97 20.31 -5.34
CA ILE A 102 31.47 21.20 -4.29
C ILE A 102 32.40 21.12 -3.07
N ASP A 103 33.03 22.24 -2.73
CA ASP A 103 33.93 22.37 -1.59
C ASP A 103 33.60 23.61 -0.73
N GLY A 104 34.31 23.78 0.39
CA GLY A 104 34.11 24.93 1.28
C GLY A 104 34.32 26.31 0.63
N SER A 105 34.95 26.40 -0.55
CA SER A 105 35.15 27.65 -1.29
C SER A 105 33.97 28.02 -2.19
N ASN A 106 33.19 27.04 -2.64
CA ASN A 106 32.13 27.22 -3.63
C ASN A 106 30.77 26.66 -3.20
N GLN A 107 30.64 26.16 -1.96
CA GLN A 107 29.43 25.57 -1.39
C GLN A 107 28.16 26.42 -1.59
N ASN A 108 28.28 27.75 -1.62
CA ASN A 108 27.14 28.65 -1.86
C ASN A 108 26.51 28.51 -3.26
N LEU A 109 27.18 27.84 -4.21
CA LEU A 109 26.60 27.49 -5.51
C LEU A 109 25.40 26.56 -5.38
N VAL A 110 25.36 25.71 -4.34
CA VAL A 110 24.29 24.73 -4.13
C VAL A 110 23.61 24.88 -2.77
N LEU A 111 24.27 25.46 -1.76
CA LEU A 111 23.72 25.64 -0.40
C LEU A 111 22.90 26.94 -0.23
N SER A 112 22.71 27.73 -1.28
CA SER A 112 21.97 29.00 -1.20
C SER A 112 20.46 28.80 -1.35
N SER A 113 19.67 29.33 -0.41
CA SER A 113 18.20 29.32 -0.49
C SER A 113 17.63 30.15 -1.66
N GLN A 114 18.48 30.91 -2.36
CA GLN A 114 18.11 31.67 -3.55
C GLN A 114 18.46 30.95 -4.87
N ASN A 115 19.05 29.76 -4.79
CA ASN A 115 19.51 29.03 -5.96
C ASN A 115 18.80 27.68 -6.06
N PRO A 116 17.63 27.62 -6.74
CA PRO A 116 16.89 26.38 -6.89
C PRO A 116 17.55 25.56 -8.00
N THR A 117 18.61 24.82 -7.65
CA THR A 117 19.29 23.95 -8.59
C THR A 117 18.43 22.78 -9.02
N PHE A 118 17.50 22.35 -8.16
CA PHE A 118 16.64 21.18 -8.36
C PHE A 118 17.44 19.92 -8.71
N GLN A 119 18.61 19.74 -8.08
CA GLN A 119 19.56 18.66 -8.35
C GLN A 119 19.59 17.58 -7.26
N ASN A 120 18.96 17.82 -6.11
CA ASN A 120 19.08 16.99 -4.91
C ASN A 120 20.53 16.53 -4.63
N PRO A 121 21.44 17.49 -4.36
CA PRO A 121 22.86 17.23 -4.40
C PRO A 121 23.32 16.35 -3.23
N ILE A 122 24.12 15.33 -3.56
CA ILE A 122 24.89 14.51 -2.64
C ILE A 122 26.34 15.02 -2.67
N ILE A 123 26.68 15.84 -1.68
CA ILE A 123 27.93 16.60 -1.59
C ILE A 123 28.97 15.79 -0.82
N PHE A 124 30.20 15.77 -1.32
CA PHE A 124 31.32 15.09 -0.67
C PHE A 124 32.26 16.12 -0.01
N ASP A 125 32.05 16.38 1.28
CA ASP A 125 32.91 17.28 2.07
C ASP A 125 34.24 16.58 2.41
N SER A 126 35.17 16.62 1.47
CA SER A 126 36.43 15.90 1.57
C SER A 126 37.31 16.31 2.75
N ASP A 127 37.27 17.57 3.16
CA ASP A 127 38.17 18.15 4.15
C ASP A 127 37.47 18.71 5.39
N GLY A 128 36.15 18.50 5.50
CA GLY A 128 35.36 18.87 6.67
C GLY A 128 35.07 20.37 6.74
N ARG A 129 35.41 21.15 5.72
CA ARG A 129 35.22 22.61 5.74
C ARG A 129 33.77 23.02 5.59
N ILE A 130 32.94 22.20 4.92
CA ILE A 130 31.51 22.46 4.76
C ILE A 130 30.79 22.19 6.09
N THR A 131 31.12 21.08 6.74
CA THR A 131 30.54 20.65 8.03
C THR A 131 31.06 21.44 9.22
N ASN A 132 32.31 21.92 9.16
CA ASN A 132 32.97 22.75 10.18
C ASN A 132 33.06 22.10 11.58
N ASP A 133 32.83 20.78 11.69
CA ASP A 133 32.95 19.97 12.90
C ASP A 133 33.31 18.53 12.53
N ALA A 134 34.43 18.03 13.06
CA ALA A 134 34.91 16.67 12.82
C ALA A 134 34.04 15.58 13.47
N LEU A 135 33.12 15.95 14.38
CA LEU A 135 32.15 15.03 14.98
C LEU A 135 30.88 14.85 14.13
N VAL A 136 30.66 15.70 13.14
CA VAL A 136 29.55 15.57 12.19
C VAL A 136 29.97 14.60 11.10
N LEU A 137 29.34 13.42 11.07
CA LEU A 137 29.68 12.35 10.10
C LEU A 137 29.01 12.59 8.73
N GLY A 138 27.83 13.19 8.75
CA GLY A 138 27.06 13.65 7.61
C GLY A 138 25.85 14.44 8.12
N PHE A 139 25.16 15.13 7.22
CA PHE A 139 23.86 15.74 7.53
C PHE A 139 23.01 15.91 6.28
N ILE A 140 21.73 16.18 6.49
CA ILE A 140 20.77 16.58 5.47
C ILE A 140 20.28 18.00 5.69
N GLY A 141 20.01 18.69 4.59
CA GLY A 141 19.37 20.00 4.58
C GLY A 141 18.31 20.11 3.51
N PHE A 142 17.51 21.17 3.58
CA PHE A 142 16.49 21.51 2.59
C PHE A 142 16.70 22.95 2.10
N LEU A 143 16.63 23.16 0.78
CA LEU A 143 17.07 24.42 0.15
C LEU A 143 15.94 25.40 -0.17
N SER A 144 14.74 24.91 -0.48
CA SER A 144 13.62 25.76 -0.89
C SER A 144 12.27 25.18 -0.47
N PHE A 145 11.33 26.09 -0.16
CA PHE A 145 9.95 25.80 0.19
C PHE A 145 8.99 26.60 -0.72
N ALA A 146 7.93 25.98 -1.26
CA ALA A 146 6.85 26.69 -1.96
C ALA A 146 5.64 26.93 -1.04
N GLU A 147 4.98 28.08 -1.20
CA GLU A 147 3.61 28.28 -0.72
C GLU A 147 2.61 27.57 -1.66
N ASP A 148 1.61 26.89 -1.11
CA ASP A 148 0.52 26.31 -1.90
C ASP A 148 -0.38 27.38 -2.55
N GLU A 149 -1.27 26.98 -3.48
CA GLU A 149 -2.22 27.87 -4.18
C GLU A 149 -3.18 28.64 -3.25
N PHE A 150 -3.15 28.36 -1.94
CA PHE A 150 -3.97 28.98 -0.91
C PHE A 150 -3.16 29.79 0.12
N GLY A 151 -1.83 29.89 -0.02
CA GLY A 151 -0.95 30.71 0.80
C GLY A 151 -0.74 30.23 2.24
N ASN A 152 -0.90 28.93 2.52
CA ASN A 152 -0.92 28.40 3.90
C ASN A 152 0.03 27.21 4.19
N GLU A 153 0.70 26.61 3.20
CA GLU A 153 1.51 25.38 3.40
C GLU A 153 2.90 25.47 2.72
N GLU A 154 3.98 25.08 3.42
CA GLU A 154 5.37 25.00 2.90
C GLU A 154 5.63 23.60 2.27
N GLU A 155 5.99 23.52 0.99
CA GLU A 155 6.36 22.28 0.27
C GLU A 155 7.87 22.18 0.05
N VAL A 156 8.54 21.09 0.46
CA VAL A 156 9.97 20.86 0.20
C VAL A 156 10.22 20.74 -1.30
N GLN A 157 11.02 21.63 -1.87
CA GLN A 157 11.30 21.61 -3.30
C GLN A 157 12.64 20.95 -3.66
N GLU A 158 13.61 20.95 -2.75
CA GLU A 158 14.95 20.39 -2.98
C GLU A 158 15.62 20.00 -1.65
N ALA A 159 16.15 18.79 -1.57
CA ALA A 159 16.89 18.26 -0.43
C ALA A 159 18.37 18.07 -0.76
N LEU A 160 19.26 18.15 0.22
CA LEU A 160 20.69 17.93 0.03
C LEU A 160 21.24 16.98 1.10
N VAL A 161 22.29 16.24 0.76
CA VAL A 161 23.08 15.46 1.72
C VAL A 161 24.52 15.95 1.66
N VAL A 162 25.16 16.14 2.81
CA VAL A 162 26.62 16.37 2.91
C VAL A 162 27.24 15.22 3.69
N LEU A 163 28.27 14.59 3.12
CA LEU A 163 29.04 13.53 3.77
C LEU A 163 30.43 14.04 4.16
N ASN A 164 30.82 13.85 5.42
CA ASN A 164 32.10 14.32 5.91
C ASN A 164 33.21 13.28 5.72
N GLY A 165 34.03 13.47 4.70
CA GLY A 165 35.13 12.57 4.36
C GLY A 165 36.25 12.53 5.41
N THR A 166 36.39 13.55 6.26
CA THR A 166 37.43 13.58 7.32
C THR A 166 37.20 12.54 8.41
N SER A 167 35.96 12.08 8.56
CA SER A 167 35.61 11.05 9.54
C SER A 167 36.03 9.64 9.10
N ILE A 168 36.31 9.44 7.81
CA ILE A 168 36.85 8.21 7.24
C ILE A 168 38.38 8.20 7.44
N ASP A 169 38.84 7.73 8.59
CA ASP A 169 40.27 7.70 8.93
C ASP A 169 40.74 6.28 9.30
N PRO A 170 41.67 5.68 8.53
CA PRO A 170 42.27 4.38 8.83
C PRO A 170 43.05 4.30 10.16
N ALA A 171 43.46 5.44 10.74
CA ALA A 171 44.29 5.50 11.95
C ALA A 171 43.50 5.79 13.23
N ARG A 172 42.46 6.64 13.18
CA ARG A 172 41.69 7.11 14.36
C ARG A 172 40.21 7.44 14.11
N GLY A 173 39.63 7.13 12.96
CA GLY A 173 38.23 7.45 12.60
C GLY A 173 37.30 6.24 12.46
N ILE A 174 36.32 6.35 11.57
CA ILE A 174 35.39 5.27 11.20
C ILE A 174 35.97 4.55 9.97
N ASP A 175 35.95 3.23 9.97
CA ASP A 175 36.37 2.46 8.80
C ASP A 175 35.37 2.62 7.64
N LYS A 176 35.81 2.35 6.41
CA LYS A 176 34.97 2.49 5.20
C LYS A 176 33.65 1.73 5.31
N ALA A 177 33.66 0.51 5.85
CA ALA A 177 32.48 -0.36 5.93
C ALA A 177 31.47 0.18 6.95
N SER A 178 31.95 0.70 8.08
CA SER A 178 31.14 1.35 9.10
C SER A 178 30.61 2.72 8.61
N PHE A 179 31.38 3.45 7.79
CA PHE A 179 30.94 4.74 7.25
C PHE A 179 29.77 4.61 6.25
N LEU A 180 29.67 3.49 5.52
CA LEU A 180 28.51 3.22 4.65
C LEU A 180 27.20 3.35 5.44
N GLY A 181 27.17 2.83 6.66
CA GLY A 181 25.98 2.88 7.49
C GLY A 181 25.56 4.28 7.92
N VAL A 182 26.50 5.24 8.03
CA VAL A 182 26.19 6.66 8.24
C VAL A 182 25.37 7.17 7.07
N PHE A 183 25.79 6.89 5.84
CA PHE A 183 25.02 7.33 4.68
C PHE A 183 23.66 6.60 4.58
N THR A 184 23.56 5.32 4.97
CA THR A 184 22.27 4.62 5.08
C THR A 184 21.32 5.30 6.07
N HIS A 185 21.83 5.75 7.22
CA HIS A 185 21.10 6.50 8.23
C HIS A 185 20.63 7.84 7.69
N GLU A 186 21.54 8.66 7.15
CA GLU A 186 21.21 9.98 6.62
C GLU A 186 20.11 9.86 5.55
N ILE A 187 20.23 8.93 4.60
CA ILE A 187 19.20 8.79 3.55
C ILE A 187 17.79 8.57 4.11
N ALA A 188 17.60 7.98 5.28
CA ALA A 188 16.26 7.86 5.87
C ALA A 188 15.61 9.25 6.08
N HIS A 189 16.39 10.26 6.48
CA HIS A 189 15.95 11.65 6.61
C HIS A 189 15.77 12.35 5.26
N PHE A 190 16.46 11.89 4.20
CA PHE A 190 16.38 12.46 2.85
C PHE A 190 15.07 12.10 2.15
N VAL A 191 14.62 10.86 2.35
CA VAL A 191 13.50 10.26 1.61
C VAL A 191 12.14 10.54 2.24
N GLY A 192 12.11 11.20 3.39
CA GLY A 192 10.90 11.57 4.12
C GLY A 192 11.26 12.13 5.49
N PRO A 193 10.28 12.68 6.22
CA PRO A 193 10.48 13.18 7.59
C PRO A 193 10.80 12.10 8.64
N LEU A 194 11.39 10.97 8.24
CA LEU A 194 11.84 9.95 9.17
C LEU A 194 12.96 10.52 10.01
N ASP A 195 13.02 10.10 11.26
CA ASP A 195 14.03 10.60 12.18
C ASP A 195 14.34 9.53 13.22
N HIS A 196 15.15 9.89 14.21
CA HIS A 196 15.83 8.92 15.01
C HIS A 196 14.88 8.01 15.76
N ALA A 197 15.19 6.72 15.73
CA ALA A 197 14.48 5.65 16.43
C ALA A 197 15.44 4.97 17.43
N GLN A 198 14.88 4.26 18.41
CA GLN A 198 15.66 3.73 19.54
C GLN A 198 15.61 2.22 19.72
N ILE A 199 14.88 1.49 18.86
CA ILE A 199 14.69 0.04 19.04
C ILE A 199 16.05 -0.69 19.04
N ASN A 200 16.26 -1.52 20.06
CA ASN A 200 17.44 -2.35 20.30
C ASN A 200 18.75 -1.60 20.59
N GLY A 201 18.86 -0.30 20.29
CA GLY A 201 20.10 0.47 20.41
C GLY A 201 20.53 0.76 21.84
N ASP A 202 19.60 1.08 22.75
CA ASP A 202 19.92 1.26 24.17
C ASP A 202 20.45 -0.05 24.80
N ILE A 203 19.85 -1.18 24.42
CA ILE A 203 20.27 -2.51 24.89
C ILE A 203 21.65 -2.89 24.32
N ALA A 204 21.87 -2.64 23.02
CA ALA A 204 23.13 -2.91 22.35
C ALA A 204 24.28 -2.03 22.86
N SER A 205 23.98 -0.76 23.13
CA SER A 205 24.94 0.23 23.60
C SER A 205 25.22 0.10 25.09
N ASN A 206 24.34 -0.54 25.88
CA ASN A 206 24.41 -0.71 27.34
C ASN A 206 24.76 0.63 28.02
N ASP A 207 23.96 1.65 27.70
CA ASP A 207 24.00 2.96 28.30
C ASP A 207 23.15 3.02 29.60
N GLU A 208 23.15 4.18 30.26
CA GLU A 208 22.73 4.34 31.66
C GLU A 208 21.22 4.12 31.93
N ASN A 209 20.41 3.88 30.90
CA ASN A 209 18.96 3.65 31.01
C ASN A 209 18.53 2.22 30.65
N GLY A 210 19.37 1.43 29.98
CA GLY A 210 19.08 0.02 29.71
C GLY A 210 19.47 -0.85 30.89
N SER A 211 18.51 -1.42 31.62
CA SER A 211 18.82 -2.59 32.46
C SER A 211 19.06 -3.78 31.52
N PRO A 212 20.32 -4.24 31.34
CA PRO A 212 20.58 -5.36 30.45
C PRO A 212 19.80 -6.60 30.90
N PRO A 213 19.28 -7.42 29.97
CA PRO A 213 18.72 -8.72 30.33
C PRO A 213 19.70 -9.50 31.22
N ALA A 214 19.19 -10.02 32.33
CA ALA A 214 20.02 -10.76 33.28
C ALA A 214 20.69 -11.96 32.59
N GLY A 215 21.98 -12.19 32.90
CA GLY A 215 22.72 -13.36 32.41
C GLY A 215 23.57 -13.12 31.16
N TYR A 216 23.68 -11.89 30.66
CA TYR A 216 24.58 -11.55 29.56
C TYR A 216 25.77 -10.69 30.00
N THR A 217 26.94 -10.93 29.41
CA THR A 217 28.06 -9.99 29.49
C THR A 217 27.87 -8.83 28.51
N PRO A 218 28.48 -7.64 28.76
CA PRO A 218 28.37 -6.52 27.83
C PRO A 218 28.82 -6.81 26.39
N GLY A 219 29.80 -7.70 26.19
CA GLY A 219 30.24 -8.12 24.85
C GLY A 219 29.19 -8.99 24.13
N GLN A 220 28.52 -9.87 24.87
CA GLN A 220 27.46 -10.74 24.33
C GLN A 220 26.19 -9.96 23.99
N LEU A 221 25.82 -8.94 24.78
CA LEU A 221 24.70 -8.05 24.45
C LEU A 221 24.96 -7.29 23.17
N PHE A 222 26.17 -6.74 23.03
CA PHE A 222 26.57 -6.04 21.81
C PHE A 222 26.43 -6.95 20.58
N ASP A 223 27.01 -8.15 20.62
CA ASP A 223 26.95 -9.08 19.49
C ASP A 223 25.52 -9.54 19.14
N LEU A 224 24.61 -9.58 20.12
CA LEU A 224 23.25 -10.06 19.95
C LEU A 224 22.29 -8.96 19.45
N PHE A 225 22.39 -7.74 19.98
CA PHE A 225 21.43 -6.65 19.71
C PHE A 225 21.90 -5.65 18.66
N ALA A 226 23.21 -5.36 18.59
CA ALA A 226 23.72 -4.33 17.68
C ALA A 226 23.37 -4.58 16.19
N PRO A 227 23.42 -5.83 15.66
CA PRO A 227 23.03 -6.12 14.27
C PRO A 227 21.55 -5.86 13.94
N PHE A 228 20.70 -5.71 14.95
CA PHE A 228 19.26 -5.50 14.79
C PHE A 228 18.83 -4.12 15.30
N THR A 229 19.77 -3.21 15.54
CA THR A 229 19.47 -1.81 15.88
C THR A 229 18.75 -1.13 14.72
N GLU A 230 17.91 -0.14 15.04
CA GLU A 230 17.25 0.67 14.02
C GLU A 230 18.21 1.41 13.10
N THR A 231 17.81 1.54 11.82
CA THR A 231 18.58 2.25 10.80
C THR A 231 18.81 3.71 11.17
N THR A 232 17.81 4.38 11.75
CA THR A 232 17.90 5.78 12.18
C THR A 232 18.40 5.93 13.63
N TYR A 233 19.07 4.93 14.21
CA TYR A 233 19.58 5.09 15.57
C TYR A 233 20.67 6.18 15.64
N PRO A 234 20.56 7.19 16.53
CA PRO A 234 21.32 8.45 16.44
C PRO A 234 22.76 8.37 16.92
N LEU A 235 23.14 7.28 17.60
CA LEU A 235 24.46 7.16 18.21
C LEU A 235 25.29 6.10 17.51
N LEU A 236 26.51 6.48 17.15
CA LEU A 236 27.56 5.53 16.84
C LEU A 236 28.16 4.99 18.14
N PHE A 237 28.32 3.67 18.23
CA PHE A 237 28.91 3.03 19.41
C PHE A 237 29.87 1.90 19.02
N SER A 238 30.90 1.70 19.84
CA SER A 238 31.99 0.77 19.58
C SER A 238 31.73 -0.63 20.12
N ALA A 239 32.24 -1.65 19.42
CA ALA A 239 32.22 -3.02 19.90
C ALA A 239 32.96 -3.18 21.24
N ARG A 240 32.30 -3.82 22.21
CA ARG A 240 32.76 -3.93 23.60
C ARG A 240 33.84 -5.01 23.79
N PRO A 241 34.69 -4.95 24.84
CA PRO A 241 35.61 -6.05 25.15
C PRO A 241 34.84 -7.36 25.32
N GLY A 242 35.31 -8.44 24.68
CA GLY A 242 34.62 -9.74 24.68
C GLY A 242 33.59 -9.94 23.56
N SER A 243 33.35 -8.93 22.70
CA SER A 243 32.56 -9.05 21.47
C SER A 243 33.35 -9.79 20.38
N GLN A 244 32.65 -10.65 19.63
CA GLN A 244 33.14 -11.34 18.44
C GLN A 244 33.40 -10.35 17.30
N LEU A 245 32.52 -9.37 17.11
CA LEU A 245 32.69 -8.32 16.09
C LEU A 245 33.96 -7.51 16.34
N ARG A 246 34.26 -7.20 17.61
CA ARG A 246 35.52 -6.56 17.99
C ARG A 246 36.75 -7.40 17.61
N SER A 247 36.67 -8.72 17.72
CA SER A 247 37.78 -9.62 17.37
C SER A 247 38.10 -9.67 15.87
N LEU A 248 37.19 -9.17 15.03
CA LEU A 248 37.34 -9.05 13.58
C LEU A 248 37.81 -7.65 13.14
N ASN A 249 38.30 -6.82 14.08
CA ASN A 249 38.68 -5.41 13.85
C ASN A 249 37.54 -4.53 13.32
N ILE A 250 36.30 -4.91 13.57
CA ILE A 250 35.12 -4.09 13.28
C ILE A 250 34.92 -3.19 14.50
N PHE A 251 35.41 -1.95 14.40
CA PHE A 251 35.34 -0.94 15.46
C PHE A 251 34.28 0.11 15.09
N ASN A 252 33.61 0.70 16.08
CA ASN A 252 32.61 1.77 15.85
C ASN A 252 31.47 1.37 14.90
N SER A 253 30.96 0.15 15.03
CA SER A 253 30.04 -0.44 14.06
C SER A 253 28.56 -0.32 14.43
N GLY A 254 28.22 0.22 15.61
CA GLY A 254 26.87 0.63 16.05
C GLY A 254 25.66 -0.02 15.35
N PRO A 255 24.70 0.75 14.80
CA PRO A 255 23.57 0.24 14.02
C PRO A 255 23.96 -0.33 12.63
N LEU A 256 25.25 -0.37 12.32
CA LEU A 256 25.80 -0.49 10.98
C LEU A 256 26.41 -1.88 10.72
N ILE A 257 26.18 -2.83 11.65
CA ILE A 257 26.62 -4.23 11.58
C ILE A 257 25.78 -5.06 10.59
N ALA A 258 24.79 -4.46 9.94
CA ALA A 258 24.07 -5.09 8.85
C ALA A 258 23.56 -3.95 7.97
N SER A 259 24.03 -3.83 6.73
CA SER A 259 23.55 -2.79 5.80
C SER A 259 22.10 -3.00 5.34
N ALA A 260 21.26 -3.62 6.17
CA ALA A 260 19.86 -3.85 5.89
C ALA A 260 19.03 -2.78 6.60
N ILE A 261 18.10 -2.21 5.86
CA ILE A 261 17.11 -1.29 6.41
C ILE A 261 16.21 -2.08 7.37
N SER A 262 16.08 -1.60 8.59
CA SER A 262 15.30 -2.23 9.66
C SER A 262 13.82 -2.36 9.29
N LEU A 263 13.09 -3.22 10.00
CA LEU A 263 11.64 -3.35 9.76
C LEU A 263 10.91 -2.04 10.07
N ASP A 264 11.21 -1.37 11.18
CA ASP A 264 10.56 -0.12 11.56
C ASP A 264 10.75 0.96 10.49
N THR A 265 11.98 1.12 10.00
CA THR A 265 12.29 2.07 8.91
C THR A 265 11.56 1.70 7.62
N ARG A 266 11.51 0.41 7.24
CA ARG A 266 10.74 -0.04 6.07
C ARG A 266 9.25 0.23 6.23
N ILE A 267 8.70 -0.02 7.41
CA ILE A 267 7.29 0.26 7.73
C ILE A 267 7.03 1.76 7.61
N ALA A 268 7.90 2.60 8.19
CA ALA A 268 7.77 4.05 8.13
C ALA A 268 7.81 4.57 6.67
N LEU A 269 8.71 4.06 5.84
CA LEU A 269 8.78 4.40 4.41
C LEU A 269 7.57 3.90 3.61
N SER A 270 7.12 2.68 3.89
CA SER A 270 5.97 2.07 3.21
C SER A 270 4.66 2.74 3.64
N ASN A 271 4.62 3.25 4.85
CA ASN A 271 3.56 4.11 5.34
C ASN A 271 3.50 5.41 4.53
N LEU A 272 4.63 6.11 4.39
CA LEU A 272 4.74 7.37 3.65
C LEU A 272 4.45 7.19 2.14
N TYR A 273 5.02 6.16 1.54
CA TYR A 273 4.97 5.87 0.11
C TYR A 273 4.46 4.43 -0.11
N PRO A 274 3.16 4.16 0.07
CA PRO A 274 2.62 2.79 0.10
C PRO A 274 2.58 2.14 -1.29
N ALA A 275 3.17 0.96 -1.41
CA ALA A 275 2.96 0.09 -2.58
C ALA A 275 1.59 -0.59 -2.54
N PRO A 276 1.00 -0.95 -3.71
CA PRO A 276 -0.22 -1.73 -3.75
C PRO A 276 -0.11 -3.02 -2.93
N GLY A 277 -1.08 -3.28 -2.05
CA GLY A 277 -1.10 -4.47 -1.19
C GLY A 277 -0.31 -4.34 0.11
N TYR A 278 0.32 -3.19 0.37
CA TYR A 278 0.95 -2.90 1.65
C TYR A 278 -0.08 -2.60 2.75
N ARG A 279 -1.13 -1.86 2.41
CA ARG A 279 -2.08 -1.38 3.43
C ARG A 279 -3.04 -2.49 3.80
N THR A 280 -3.47 -2.51 5.04
CA THR A 280 -4.46 -3.49 5.52
C THR A 280 -5.80 -3.37 4.79
N THR A 281 -6.14 -2.19 4.29
CA THR A 281 -7.35 -1.93 3.50
C THR A 281 -7.25 -2.40 2.05
N ASP A 282 -6.05 -2.76 1.57
CA ASP A 282 -5.88 -3.19 0.18
C ASP A 282 -6.38 -4.63 0.01
N PRO A 283 -7.15 -4.94 -1.05
CA PRO A 283 -7.59 -6.31 -1.34
C PRO A 283 -6.39 -7.27 -1.43
N GLY A 284 -6.42 -8.35 -0.64
CA GLY A 284 -5.35 -9.35 -0.64
C GLY A 284 -4.06 -8.93 0.05
N SER A 285 -4.09 -7.87 0.86
CA SER A 285 -2.93 -7.42 1.66
C SER A 285 -2.32 -8.54 2.48
N GLN A 286 -1.00 -8.66 2.44
CA GLN A 286 -0.23 -9.66 3.18
C GLN A 286 0.15 -9.18 4.59
N PHE A 287 -0.11 -7.91 4.93
CA PHE A 287 0.27 -7.28 6.18
C PHE A 287 -0.96 -6.97 7.04
N GLY A 288 -0.79 -6.99 8.35
CA GLY A 288 -1.81 -6.57 9.32
C GLY A 288 -1.41 -5.29 10.05
N SER A 289 -2.28 -4.85 10.96
CA SER A 289 -2.01 -3.73 11.86
C SER A 289 -2.38 -4.05 13.30
N ILE A 290 -1.81 -3.30 14.24
CA ILE A 290 -2.19 -3.28 15.65
C ILE A 290 -2.56 -1.85 16.03
N SER A 291 -3.65 -1.64 16.76
CA SER A 291 -4.01 -0.33 17.30
C SER A 291 -4.55 -0.41 18.73
N GLY A 292 -4.36 0.68 19.48
CA GLY A 292 -4.84 0.80 20.85
C GLY A 292 -4.50 2.16 21.47
N ARG A 293 -4.62 2.22 22.80
CA ARG A 293 -4.33 3.42 23.59
C ARG A 293 -3.33 3.15 24.71
N VAL A 294 -2.59 4.18 25.13
CA VAL A 294 -1.91 4.19 26.42
C VAL A 294 -2.67 5.12 27.35
N ILE A 295 -3.17 4.56 28.45
CA ILE A 295 -4.06 5.26 29.38
C ILE A 295 -3.62 5.05 30.83
N ILE A 296 -3.92 6.04 31.67
CA ILE A 296 -3.93 5.91 33.13
C ILE A 296 -5.38 5.86 33.54
N ARG A 297 -5.79 4.76 34.19
CA ARG A 297 -7.14 4.64 34.72
C ARG A 297 -7.27 5.44 36.00
N THR A 298 -8.26 6.34 36.07
CA THR A 298 -8.52 7.16 37.26
C THR A 298 -9.94 7.02 37.81
N SER A 299 -10.23 7.51 39.03
CA SER A 299 -11.61 7.55 39.58
C SER A 299 -12.57 8.31 38.68
N ASP A 300 -12.04 9.34 38.02
CA ASP A 300 -12.79 10.29 37.19
C ASP A 300 -12.79 9.88 35.71
N GLY A 301 -12.29 8.67 35.40
CA GLY A 301 -12.23 8.09 34.06
C GLY A 301 -10.81 7.81 33.55
N ASP A 302 -10.72 7.21 32.38
CA ASP A 302 -9.44 6.91 31.73
C ASP A 302 -8.82 8.20 31.17
N THR A 303 -7.57 8.49 31.57
CA THR A 303 -6.81 9.64 31.08
C THR A 303 -5.77 9.16 30.07
N PRO A 304 -5.85 9.57 28.79
CA PRO A 304 -4.86 9.19 27.80
C PRO A 304 -3.50 9.86 28.05
N VAL A 305 -2.42 9.11 27.75
CA VAL A 305 -1.04 9.58 27.92
C VAL A 305 -0.36 9.69 26.57
N SER A 306 0.17 10.86 26.24
CA SER A 306 0.96 11.09 25.02
C SER A 306 2.46 11.04 25.32
N GLY A 307 3.31 10.98 24.29
CA GLY A 307 4.76 11.01 24.49
C GLY A 307 5.35 9.72 25.08
N ILE A 308 4.67 8.58 24.89
CA ILE A 308 5.13 7.25 25.30
C ILE A 308 5.49 6.44 24.06
N ASN A 309 6.68 5.82 24.08
CA ASN A 309 7.11 4.92 23.01
C ASN A 309 6.58 3.50 23.23
N VAL A 310 5.70 3.09 22.33
CA VAL A 310 5.14 1.73 22.27
C VAL A 310 5.92 0.95 21.23
N VAL A 311 6.30 -0.28 21.55
CA VAL A 311 7.09 -1.16 20.69
C VAL A 311 6.36 -2.49 20.51
N ALA A 312 6.22 -2.90 19.26
CA ALA A 312 5.69 -4.20 18.86
C ALA A 312 6.83 -5.12 18.41
N ARG A 313 7.01 -6.27 19.08
CA ARG A 313 8.06 -7.26 18.78
C ARG A 313 7.44 -8.59 18.41
N ARG A 314 7.82 -9.18 17.27
CA ARG A 314 7.26 -10.48 16.87
C ARG A 314 7.86 -11.60 17.71
N ILE A 315 6.99 -12.39 18.35
CA ILE A 315 7.36 -13.49 19.25
C ILE A 315 6.88 -14.86 18.77
N SER A 316 6.13 -14.93 17.66
CA SER A 316 5.66 -16.21 17.09
C SER A 316 6.75 -17.20 16.71
N ARG A 317 8.02 -16.77 16.71
CA ARG A 317 9.17 -17.62 16.39
C ARG A 317 10.22 -17.68 17.51
N GLY A 318 10.11 -16.87 18.55
CA GLY A 318 11.13 -16.83 19.60
C GLY A 318 10.71 -16.02 20.81
N ALA A 319 11.28 -16.34 21.96
CA ALA A 319 11.08 -15.58 23.19
C ALA A 319 11.91 -14.29 23.19
N TYR A 320 11.41 -13.27 23.87
CA TYR A 320 12.13 -12.03 24.12
C TYR A 320 12.25 -11.76 25.63
N PRO A 321 13.44 -11.39 26.16
CA PRO A 321 14.72 -11.42 25.45
C PRO A 321 15.10 -12.88 25.08
N PRO A 322 15.96 -13.09 24.08
CA PRO A 322 16.45 -14.43 23.77
C PRO A 322 17.16 -15.07 24.99
N PRO A 323 17.41 -16.40 24.98
CA PRO A 323 18.14 -17.07 26.06
C PRO A 323 19.64 -16.71 26.09
N PRO A 324 20.28 -16.66 27.28
CA PRO A 324 21.73 -16.46 27.39
C PRO A 324 22.53 -17.50 26.59
N GLY A 325 23.58 -17.05 25.90
CA GLY A 325 24.42 -17.90 25.05
C GLY A 325 24.05 -17.91 23.55
N LEU A 326 22.92 -17.29 23.18
CA LEU A 326 22.60 -17.04 21.77
C LEU A 326 23.56 -16.00 21.17
N THR A 327 24.04 -16.27 19.96
CA THR A 327 24.82 -15.33 19.14
C THR A 327 23.99 -14.92 17.92
N ALA A 328 24.09 -13.66 17.49
CA ALA A 328 23.48 -13.25 16.22
C ALA A 328 24.09 -14.03 15.05
N TYR A 329 25.41 -14.23 15.07
CA TYR A 329 26.14 -15.00 14.06
C TYR A 329 26.44 -16.43 14.54
N PRO A 330 25.84 -17.49 13.94
CA PRO A 330 26.21 -18.88 14.20
C PRO A 330 27.72 -19.13 14.03
N ASN A 331 28.31 -19.98 14.87
CA ASN A 331 29.71 -20.42 14.77
C ASN A 331 30.77 -19.29 14.82
N ASN A 332 30.37 -18.10 15.26
CA ASN A 332 31.21 -16.90 15.32
C ASN A 332 31.75 -16.46 13.95
N ASN A 333 31.07 -16.83 12.86
CA ASN A 333 31.53 -16.52 11.51
C ASN A 333 30.70 -15.40 10.90
N VAL A 334 31.18 -14.16 11.06
CA VAL A 334 30.60 -12.98 10.40
C VAL A 334 31.09 -12.99 8.96
N THR A 335 30.17 -13.12 8.01
CA THR A 335 30.52 -13.05 6.59
C THR A 335 30.53 -11.57 6.18
N LEU A 336 31.63 -11.14 5.57
CA LEU A 336 31.76 -9.80 5.00
C LEU A 336 31.41 -9.87 3.51
N ASP A 337 30.79 -8.82 2.99
CA ASP A 337 30.65 -8.64 1.55
C ASP A 337 31.93 -8.10 0.90
N GLN A 338 31.84 -7.82 -0.41
CA GLN A 338 32.96 -7.34 -1.22
C GLN A 338 33.55 -5.98 -0.78
N ASP A 339 32.79 -5.18 -0.04
CA ASP A 339 33.22 -3.87 0.48
C ASP A 339 33.64 -3.94 1.95
N GLY A 340 33.67 -5.15 2.53
CA GLY A 340 34.03 -5.38 3.93
C GLY A 340 32.88 -5.16 4.91
N VAL A 341 31.64 -4.97 4.42
CA VAL A 341 30.47 -4.77 5.29
C VAL A 341 29.95 -6.12 5.79
N PRO A 342 29.71 -6.27 7.10
CA PRO A 342 29.06 -7.47 7.63
C PRO A 342 27.68 -7.69 7.02
N LEU A 343 27.44 -8.91 6.53
CA LEU A 343 26.12 -9.32 6.06
C LEU A 343 25.15 -9.44 7.25
N PRO A 344 23.85 -9.17 7.05
CA PRO A 344 22.85 -9.36 8.09
C PRO A 344 22.92 -10.78 8.68
N PRO A 345 22.71 -10.94 10.00
CA PRO A 345 22.62 -12.25 10.62
C PRO A 345 21.60 -13.15 9.90
N PRO A 346 21.87 -14.46 9.75
CA PRO A 346 20.92 -15.35 9.12
C PRO A 346 19.62 -15.40 9.93
N ASN A 347 18.48 -15.50 9.22
CA ASN A 347 17.17 -15.59 9.85
C ASN A 347 17.12 -16.77 10.84
N ARG A 348 16.86 -16.46 12.11
CA ARG A 348 16.67 -17.43 13.17
C ARG A 348 15.36 -17.14 13.88
N ASP A 349 14.68 -18.22 14.22
CA ASP A 349 13.41 -18.15 14.95
C ASP A 349 13.64 -17.45 16.31
N GLU A 350 14.71 -17.80 17.03
CA GLU A 350 15.06 -17.22 18.34
C GLU A 350 15.48 -15.72 18.31
N THR A 351 15.88 -15.18 17.15
CA THR A 351 16.24 -13.75 17.00
C THR A 351 15.14 -12.93 16.31
N ASP A 352 14.02 -13.55 15.91
CA ASP A 352 12.90 -12.87 15.26
C ASP A 352 12.37 -11.65 16.05
N PRO A 353 12.28 -11.67 17.40
CA PRO A 353 11.84 -10.49 18.16
C PRO A 353 12.78 -9.28 18.06
N LEU A 354 14.04 -9.51 17.67
CA LEU A 354 15.03 -8.45 17.45
C LEU A 354 14.92 -7.89 16.04
N ALA A 355 14.81 -8.77 15.04
CA ALA A 355 14.75 -8.40 13.62
C ALA A 355 13.38 -7.86 13.17
N THR A 356 12.31 -8.31 13.83
CA THR A 356 10.93 -8.00 13.49
C THR A 356 10.31 -7.19 14.63
N ALA A 357 10.77 -5.95 14.77
CA ALA A 357 10.26 -4.97 15.71
C ALA A 357 9.86 -3.67 15.01
N ALA A 358 8.87 -2.98 15.56
CA ALA A 358 8.41 -1.66 15.12
C ALA A 358 8.04 -0.79 16.33
N SER A 359 8.16 0.52 16.21
CA SER A 359 7.90 1.50 17.28
C SER A 359 6.96 2.62 16.84
N VAL A 360 6.22 3.18 17.80
CA VAL A 360 5.37 4.35 17.60
C VAL A 360 5.24 5.12 18.91
N VAL A 361 5.20 6.45 18.83
CA VAL A 361 4.92 7.30 20.00
C VAL A 361 3.46 7.74 20.06
N THR A 362 2.84 7.49 21.21
CA THR A 362 1.42 7.81 21.46
C THR A 362 1.13 9.30 21.38
N GLY A 363 -0.02 9.67 20.81
CA GLY A 363 -0.45 11.07 20.72
C GLY A 363 0.41 11.93 19.77
N SER A 364 1.42 11.36 19.12
CA SER A 364 2.08 12.00 17.99
C SER A 364 1.08 12.16 16.86
N THR A 365 0.90 13.39 16.37
CA THR A 365 0.04 13.70 15.21
C THR A 365 0.59 13.15 13.88
N ALA A 366 1.68 12.40 13.91
CA ALA A 366 2.40 11.96 12.73
C ALA A 366 2.01 10.54 12.31
N VAL A 367 0.82 10.36 11.71
CA VAL A 367 0.50 9.35 10.68
C VAL A 367 -0.82 9.78 10.00
N LYS A 368 -0.82 10.87 9.21
CA LYS A 368 -1.91 11.12 8.23
C LYS A 368 -1.61 10.36 6.94
N LEU A 369 -1.62 9.03 7.00
CA LEU A 369 -1.33 8.20 5.83
C LEU A 369 -2.58 8.06 4.97
N ALA A 370 -2.55 8.73 3.82
CA ALA A 370 -3.59 8.83 2.78
C ALA A 370 -4.92 9.52 3.15
N PRO A 371 -5.64 10.00 2.11
CA PRO A 371 -6.92 10.68 2.29
C PRO A 371 -8.06 9.80 2.81
N ASN A 372 -7.89 8.47 2.95
CA ASN A 372 -8.98 7.53 3.25
C ASN A 372 -8.78 6.68 4.51
N ILE A 373 -7.77 6.95 5.34
CA ILE A 373 -7.68 6.35 6.67
C ILE A 373 -7.99 7.47 7.66
N ASN A 374 -9.23 7.46 8.16
CA ASN A 374 -9.71 8.46 9.09
C ASN A 374 -8.87 8.51 10.38
N GLN A 375 -8.88 9.72 10.94
CA GLN A 375 -8.59 10.08 12.33
C GLN A 375 -7.16 10.50 12.63
N GLY A 376 -7.01 11.80 12.93
CA GLY A 376 -5.97 12.23 13.84
C GLY A 376 -6.11 11.42 15.12
N THR A 377 -5.08 10.65 15.44
CA THR A 377 -4.98 9.91 16.69
C THR A 377 -5.20 10.90 17.83
N GLY A 378 -6.19 10.64 18.67
CA GLY A 378 -6.37 11.36 19.92
C GLY A 378 -5.15 11.17 20.80
N ARG A 379 -5.08 11.92 21.90
CA ARG A 379 -4.06 11.66 22.93
C ARG A 379 -4.15 10.22 23.38
N GLY A 380 -3.01 9.59 23.64
CA GLY A 380 -2.95 8.18 24.07
C GLY A 380 -3.04 7.17 22.93
N ASP A 381 -3.57 7.51 21.77
CA ASP A 381 -3.74 6.54 20.68
C ASP A 381 -2.39 6.19 20.02
N TYR A 382 -2.26 4.93 19.60
CA TYR A 382 -1.15 4.42 18.80
C TYR A 382 -1.61 3.38 17.76
N GLN A 383 -0.87 3.29 16.64
CA GLN A 383 -1.13 2.27 15.62
C GLN A 383 0.16 1.85 14.90
N PHE A 384 0.40 0.54 14.84
CA PHE A 384 1.42 -0.08 14.01
C PHE A 384 0.78 -0.58 12.71
N ASN A 385 1.22 -0.05 11.57
CA ASN A 385 0.73 -0.44 10.24
C ASN A 385 1.75 -1.29 9.49
N GLY A 386 1.29 -2.24 8.68
CA GLY A 386 2.18 -3.01 7.81
C GLY A 386 2.97 -4.11 8.52
N LEU A 387 2.51 -4.56 9.69
CA LEU A 387 3.15 -5.64 10.43
C LEU A 387 2.94 -6.98 9.70
N PRO A 388 4.00 -7.80 9.52
CA PRO A 388 3.85 -9.17 9.05
C PRO A 388 2.90 -10.01 9.94
N PRO A 389 2.18 -10.99 9.39
CA PRO A 389 1.34 -11.87 10.20
C PRO A 389 2.16 -12.67 11.22
N GLY A 390 1.64 -12.76 12.44
CA GLY A 390 2.33 -13.41 13.56
C GLY A 390 1.80 -12.96 14.91
N ASP A 391 2.44 -13.43 15.96
CA ASP A 391 2.12 -13.06 17.34
C ASP A 391 3.14 -12.05 17.83
N TYR A 392 2.67 -10.98 18.46
CA TYR A 392 3.48 -9.84 18.87
C TYR A 392 3.39 -9.58 20.38
N LEU A 393 4.54 -9.25 20.96
CA LEU A 393 4.70 -8.58 22.23
C LEU A 393 4.54 -7.08 22.03
N ILE A 394 3.52 -6.50 22.69
CA ILE A 394 3.31 -5.05 22.70
C ILE A 394 3.74 -4.56 24.08
N SER A 395 4.73 -3.69 24.09
CA SER A 395 5.35 -3.21 25.33
C SER A 395 5.63 -1.73 25.24
N ILE A 396 5.71 -1.09 26.38
CA ILE A 396 6.17 0.28 26.48
C ILE A 396 7.68 0.28 26.78
N GLU A 397 8.43 1.09 26.03
CA GLU A 397 9.86 1.31 26.24
C GLU A 397 10.11 2.77 26.63
N PRO A 398 10.92 3.05 27.67
CA PRO A 398 11.29 4.40 28.04
C PRO A 398 11.92 5.15 26.85
N ILE A 399 11.62 6.44 26.73
CA ILE A 399 12.29 7.30 25.75
C ILE A 399 13.60 7.79 26.37
N ASN A 400 14.72 7.46 25.74
CA ASN A 400 16.01 7.97 26.19
C ASN A 400 16.01 9.50 26.04
N SER A 401 16.32 10.21 27.13
CA SER A 401 16.27 11.67 27.15
C SER A 401 17.26 12.33 26.18
N ARG A 402 18.30 11.60 25.75
CA ARG A 402 19.24 12.03 24.70
C ARG A 402 18.64 12.02 23.30
N PHE A 403 17.56 11.26 23.08
CA PHE A 403 16.90 11.09 21.78
C PHE A 403 15.69 12.01 21.58
N THR A 404 15.40 12.87 22.56
CA THR A 404 14.27 13.84 22.61
C THR A 404 14.28 14.92 21.53
N ARG A 405 15.16 14.78 20.56
CA ARG A 405 15.34 15.64 19.38
C ARG A 405 15.44 14.83 18.09
N GLY A 406 14.98 13.58 18.12
CA GLY A 406 14.86 12.67 16.98
C GLY A 406 13.44 12.08 16.89
N SER A 407 12.81 12.25 15.74
CA SER A 407 11.39 12.25 15.41
C SER A 407 10.83 10.96 14.80
N SER A 408 11.18 9.80 15.34
CA SER A 408 10.08 8.86 15.63
C SER A 408 9.43 9.15 17.00
N LEU A 409 10.00 10.09 17.78
CA LEU A 409 9.48 10.55 19.06
C LEU A 409 8.54 11.77 18.98
N GLY A 410 8.18 12.23 17.78
CA GLY A 410 7.38 13.44 17.61
C GLY A 410 8.11 14.72 18.01
N GLN A 411 7.57 15.87 17.59
CA GLN A 411 8.30 17.15 17.63
C GLN A 411 8.46 17.71 19.05
N PHE A 412 7.57 17.41 20.00
CA PHE A 412 7.56 18.10 21.29
C PHE A 412 6.64 17.43 22.33
N GLU A 413 7.12 16.37 22.96
CA GLU A 413 6.67 16.01 24.31
C GLU A 413 7.96 15.64 25.07
N PRO A 414 8.24 16.20 26.25
CA PRO A 414 9.42 15.81 27.02
C PRO A 414 9.39 14.29 27.26
N PRO A 415 10.54 13.61 27.29
CA PRO A 415 10.58 12.17 27.51
C PRO A 415 9.92 11.89 28.85
N ILE A 416 8.83 11.15 28.79
CA ILE A 416 8.11 10.72 29.95
C ILE A 416 8.91 9.57 30.59
N GLU A 417 9.49 9.80 31.76
CA GLU A 417 10.22 8.78 32.52
C GLU A 417 9.23 7.82 33.18
N LEU A 418 8.99 6.68 32.56
CA LEU A 418 8.05 5.69 33.10
C LEU A 418 8.62 5.02 34.36
N PRO A 419 7.85 4.83 35.44
CA PRO A 419 8.33 4.22 36.68
C PRO A 419 8.50 2.72 36.55
N VAL A 420 7.84 2.09 35.56
CA VAL A 420 7.90 0.65 35.28
C VAL A 420 7.82 0.42 33.77
N ARG A 421 8.47 -0.65 33.32
CA ARG A 421 8.23 -1.24 32.00
C ARG A 421 6.90 -1.98 32.06
N GLU A 422 6.04 -1.79 31.07
CA GLU A 422 4.68 -2.36 31.04
C GLU A 422 4.46 -3.10 29.70
N ASN A 423 3.75 -4.23 29.73
CA ASN A 423 3.38 -4.96 28.52
C ASN A 423 1.86 -5.14 28.46
N TYR A 424 1.32 -5.18 27.24
CA TYR A 424 -0.08 -5.55 27.07
C TYR A 424 -0.35 -6.94 27.63
N ASN A 425 -1.27 -7.04 28.58
CA ASN A 425 -1.62 -8.29 29.26
C ASN A 425 -3.07 -8.74 29.02
N GLY A 426 -3.77 -8.20 28.02
CA GLY A 426 -5.06 -8.75 27.55
C GLY A 426 -6.25 -8.33 28.41
N ALA A 427 -7.11 -9.27 28.78
CA ALA A 427 -8.27 -8.98 29.64
C ALA A 427 -7.87 -8.52 31.06
N GLN A 428 -6.61 -8.76 31.46
CA GLN A 428 -6.06 -8.32 32.73
C GLN A 428 -5.87 -6.79 32.77
N GLU A 429 -5.68 -6.14 31.61
CA GLU A 429 -5.67 -4.68 31.46
C GLU A 429 -7.00 -4.10 31.95
N ALA A 430 -8.10 -4.81 31.69
CA ALA A 430 -9.44 -4.39 32.09
C ALA A 430 -9.76 -4.69 33.58
N GLY A 431 -8.94 -5.49 34.27
CA GLY A 431 -9.35 -6.28 35.43
C GLY A 431 -8.59 -6.05 36.74
N GLY A 432 -8.70 -4.86 37.33
CA GLY A 432 -8.38 -4.65 38.75
C GLY A 432 -7.06 -3.94 39.07
N THR A 433 -6.94 -3.46 40.31
CA THR A 433 -5.90 -2.51 40.77
C THR A 433 -4.50 -3.11 40.98
N SER A 434 -4.20 -4.27 40.40
CA SER A 434 -2.91 -4.97 40.56
C SER A 434 -2.75 -5.99 39.45
N ASP A 435 -2.20 -5.58 38.32
CA ASP A 435 -1.54 -6.48 37.39
C ASP A 435 -0.03 -6.51 37.69
N ASN A 436 0.64 -7.55 37.20
CA ASN A 436 2.08 -7.60 37.23
C ASN A 436 2.58 -6.95 35.92
N PRO A 437 3.43 -5.91 35.98
CA PRO A 437 3.87 -5.17 34.80
C PRO A 437 4.78 -5.99 33.87
N LEU A 438 5.11 -7.22 34.30
CA LEU A 438 5.87 -8.20 33.54
C LEU A 438 4.96 -9.26 32.89
N ASP A 439 3.66 -9.30 33.21
CA ASP A 439 2.71 -10.20 32.57
C ASP A 439 2.45 -9.73 31.14
N PHE A 440 2.07 -10.67 30.28
CA PHE A 440 1.98 -10.39 28.85
C PHE A 440 1.02 -11.35 28.15
N THR A 441 0.20 -10.81 27.25
CA THR A 441 -0.69 -11.55 26.35
C THR A 441 -0.30 -11.30 24.89
N PRO A 442 0.03 -12.36 24.11
CA PRO A 442 0.32 -12.24 22.69
C PRO A 442 -0.81 -11.58 21.88
N VAL A 443 -0.45 -10.59 21.07
CA VAL A 443 -1.36 -9.94 20.13
C VAL A 443 -1.20 -10.58 18.75
N ARG A 444 -2.26 -11.21 18.26
CA ARG A 444 -2.26 -11.86 16.94
C ARG A 444 -2.49 -10.85 15.82
N VAL A 445 -1.50 -10.69 14.94
CA VAL A 445 -1.62 -9.94 13.69
C VAL A 445 -2.03 -10.86 12.55
N THR A 446 -3.12 -10.51 11.88
CA THR A 446 -3.64 -11.23 10.70
C THR A 446 -3.51 -10.36 9.45
N ALA A 447 -3.14 -10.99 8.33
CA ALA A 447 -3.01 -10.31 7.03
C ALA A 447 -4.33 -9.62 6.63
N GLY A 448 -4.24 -8.37 6.17
CA GLY A 448 -5.37 -7.56 5.74
C GLY A 448 -6.33 -7.14 6.86
N GLN A 449 -5.94 -7.27 8.13
CA GLN A 449 -6.80 -6.96 9.28
C GLN A 449 -6.13 -5.98 10.24
N VAL A 450 -6.96 -5.22 10.96
CA VAL A 450 -6.53 -4.36 12.06
C VAL A 450 -6.92 -5.04 13.37
N THR A 451 -5.93 -5.35 14.20
CA THR A 451 -6.13 -5.87 15.55
C THR A 451 -6.23 -4.70 16.50
N SER A 452 -7.45 -4.34 16.91
CA SER A 452 -7.74 -3.15 17.71
C SER A 452 -8.06 -3.48 19.17
N GLY A 453 -8.18 -2.44 20.01
CA GLY A 453 -8.51 -2.59 21.43
C GLY A 453 -7.34 -3.06 22.29
N ILE A 454 -6.11 -2.83 21.83
CA ILE A 454 -4.89 -3.17 22.55
C ILE A 454 -4.52 -1.99 23.47
N ASP A 455 -5.38 -1.71 24.45
CA ASP A 455 -5.13 -0.62 25.38
C ASP A 455 -4.13 -1.09 26.45
N ILE A 456 -3.01 -0.37 26.59
CA ILE A 456 -2.03 -0.59 27.64
C ILE A 456 -2.36 0.37 28.77
N ILE A 457 -2.64 -0.19 29.94
CA ILE A 457 -2.94 0.60 31.13
C ILE A 457 -1.68 0.64 31.97
N LEU A 458 -1.19 1.84 32.24
CA LEU A 458 -0.05 2.03 33.13
C LEU A 458 -0.49 1.70 34.56
N ASN A 459 -0.27 0.45 34.96
CA ASN A 459 -0.66 -0.06 36.26
C ASN A 459 0.53 0.00 37.24
N ASN A 460 0.34 -0.36 38.51
CA ASN A 460 1.23 -0.02 39.64
C ASN A 460 1.34 1.46 40.05
N TYR A 461 0.47 2.33 39.54
CA TYR A 461 0.12 3.61 40.21
C TYR A 461 -0.94 3.39 41.28
N GLY A 462 -0.73 2.37 42.14
CA GLY A 462 -1.77 1.71 42.93
C GLY A 462 -2.67 2.66 43.73
N GLY A 463 -3.83 2.99 43.17
CA GLY A 463 -4.88 3.75 43.84
C GLY A 463 -5.77 4.48 42.84
N SER A 464 -7.03 4.73 43.21
CA SER A 464 -7.89 5.64 42.46
C SER A 464 -7.29 7.05 42.59
N PRO A 465 -6.87 7.70 41.50
CA PRO A 465 -6.42 9.07 41.53
C PRO A 465 -7.61 10.01 41.62
N GLU A 466 -7.70 10.77 42.71
CA GLU A 466 -8.51 11.98 42.73
C GLU A 466 -8.00 12.89 41.61
N ALA A 467 -8.83 13.24 40.63
CA ALA A 467 -8.62 14.48 39.92
C ALA A 467 -8.74 15.58 40.98
N VAL A 468 -7.61 16.18 41.35
CA VAL A 468 -7.62 17.44 42.08
C VAL A 468 -8.16 18.48 41.10
N THR A 469 -9.48 18.57 41.00
CA THR A 469 -10.12 19.80 40.55
C THR A 469 -9.66 20.90 41.52
N PRO A 470 -9.39 22.14 41.05
CA PRO A 470 -8.97 23.24 41.92
C PRO A 470 -9.93 23.61 43.07
N GLN A 471 -10.94 22.81 43.41
CA GLN A 471 -11.94 23.11 44.42
C GLN A 471 -12.34 22.00 45.42
N SER A 472 -11.69 20.83 45.52
CA SER A 472 -11.97 19.94 46.66
C SER A 472 -10.84 18.97 47.04
N ALA A 473 -10.57 18.93 48.35
CA ALA A 473 -9.59 18.18 49.17
C ALA A 473 -9.62 16.64 48.97
N SER A 474 -8.61 15.80 49.31
CA SER A 474 -7.46 15.89 50.25
C SER A 474 -6.54 14.66 50.14
N SER A 475 -5.29 14.84 49.71
CA SER A 475 -4.09 14.08 50.19
C SER A 475 -2.78 14.55 49.55
N ILE A 476 -2.84 15.32 48.46
CA ILE A 476 -1.91 16.42 48.19
C ILE A 476 -2.60 17.67 48.75
N ALA A 477 -1.90 18.54 49.48
CA ALA A 477 -2.44 19.85 49.78
C ALA A 477 -2.76 20.52 48.44
N THR A 478 -4.05 20.69 48.15
CA THR A 478 -4.64 21.29 46.95
C THR A 478 -3.68 22.26 46.29
N ALA A 479 -3.43 22.11 44.98
CA ALA A 479 -2.62 23.04 44.19
C ALA A 479 -3.08 24.49 44.47
N GLN A 480 -2.38 25.19 45.36
CA GLN A 480 -2.83 26.51 45.81
C GLN A 480 -2.37 27.52 44.76
N PRO A 481 -3.28 28.31 44.16
CA PRO A 481 -2.86 29.43 43.35
C PRO A 481 -2.05 30.39 44.23
N VAL A 482 -0.82 30.67 43.84
CA VAL A 482 0.04 31.60 44.57
C VAL A 482 -0.22 32.99 44.02
N SER A 483 -0.77 33.89 44.83
CA SER A 483 -0.87 35.31 44.48
C SER A 483 0.54 35.91 44.42
N LEU A 484 0.93 36.39 43.24
CA LEU A 484 2.21 37.04 43.03
C LEU A 484 2.22 38.41 43.72
N LEU A 485 2.70 38.46 44.98
CA LEU A 485 2.93 39.73 45.66
C LEU A 485 4.19 40.38 45.09
N SER A 486 4.03 41.63 44.68
CA SER A 486 5.01 42.47 44.02
C SER A 486 6.22 42.76 44.90
N THR A 487 7.22 41.87 44.93
CA THR A 487 8.64 42.24 45.04
C THR A 487 9.52 41.02 44.77
N VAL A 488 10.17 41.01 43.60
CA VAL A 488 11.24 40.05 43.27
C VAL A 488 12.55 40.82 43.26
N ALA A 489 13.53 40.41 44.06
CA ALA A 489 14.88 40.99 44.06
C ALA A 489 15.86 40.04 43.33
N GLY A 490 16.56 40.53 42.29
CA GLY A 490 17.50 39.76 41.44
C GLY A 490 16.85 39.25 40.14
N PRO A 491 17.61 39.02 39.04
CA PRO A 491 17.26 39.39 37.66
C PRO A 491 16.13 38.56 37.04
N ILE A 492 14.94 38.73 37.59
CA ILE A 492 13.62 38.43 37.07
C ILE A 492 12.94 39.79 37.03
N ARG A 493 12.59 40.28 35.84
CA ARG A 493 11.85 41.54 35.73
C ARG A 493 10.36 41.19 35.72
N SER A 494 9.61 41.60 36.75
CA SER A 494 8.15 41.63 36.65
C SER A 494 7.77 42.68 35.61
N ASP A 495 6.85 42.39 34.71
CA ASP A 495 6.35 43.37 33.74
C ASP A 495 5.32 44.34 34.32
N GLY A 496 5.03 44.24 35.63
CA GLY A 496 4.04 45.07 36.32
C GLY A 496 2.60 44.57 36.16
N SER A 497 2.35 43.46 35.46
CA SER A 497 1.02 42.90 35.23
C SER A 497 0.68 41.68 36.10
N GLY A 498 1.62 41.22 36.95
CA GLY A 498 1.45 40.02 37.78
C GLY A 498 1.86 38.71 37.09
N SER A 499 2.69 38.75 36.04
CA SER A 499 3.26 37.57 35.37
C SER A 499 4.77 37.42 35.65
N VAL A 500 5.31 36.20 35.56
CA VAL A 500 6.75 35.92 35.75
C VAL A 500 7.40 35.63 34.40
N ILE A 501 8.47 36.37 34.09
CA ILE A 501 9.25 36.19 32.85
C ILE A 501 10.40 35.22 33.10
N ILE A 502 10.46 34.14 32.32
CA ILE A 502 11.63 33.25 32.27
C ILE A 502 12.41 33.49 30.98
N ARG A 503 13.73 33.61 31.10
CA ARG A 503 14.64 33.68 29.95
C ARG A 503 15.36 32.35 29.83
N PHE A 504 15.03 31.60 28.79
CA PHE A 504 15.86 30.48 28.37
C PHE A 504 17.10 31.03 27.66
N GLY A 505 18.23 30.33 27.72
CA GLY A 505 19.46 30.78 27.08
C GLY A 505 19.27 31.05 25.58
N GLY A 506 19.03 32.32 25.21
CA GLY A 506 18.59 32.76 23.88
C GLY A 506 17.77 34.06 23.95
N THR A 507 17.21 34.50 22.83
CA THR A 507 16.32 35.68 22.75
C THR A 507 14.84 35.36 23.04
N ALA A 508 14.49 34.08 23.21
CA ALA A 508 13.13 33.63 23.51
C ALA A 508 12.73 33.94 24.96
N ILE A 509 11.49 34.38 25.14
CA ILE A 509 10.92 34.80 26.43
C ILE A 509 9.56 34.13 26.56
N ASP A 510 9.35 33.32 27.59
CA ASP A 510 8.00 32.83 27.93
C ASP A 510 7.51 33.46 29.24
N ARG A 511 6.20 33.71 29.27
CA ARG A 511 5.51 34.39 30.37
C ARG A 511 4.65 33.38 31.12
N ILE A 512 5.11 32.97 32.30
CA ILE A 512 4.27 32.15 33.18
C ILE A 512 3.13 33.02 33.72
N GLU A 513 1.91 32.64 33.33
CA GLU A 513 0.68 33.35 33.67
C GLU A 513 0.06 32.87 34.98
N LYS A 514 0.25 31.58 35.31
CA LYS A 514 -0.26 30.98 36.55
C LYS A 514 0.79 30.09 37.20
N ILE A 515 0.89 30.17 38.53
CA ILE A 515 1.76 29.32 39.35
C ILE A 515 0.92 28.65 40.43
N PHE A 516 1.08 27.34 40.56
CA PHE A 516 0.46 26.52 41.58
C PHE A 516 1.53 25.93 42.49
N LYS A 517 1.31 25.88 43.80
CA LYS A 517 2.17 25.16 44.73
C LYS A 517 1.58 23.78 45.04
N ILE A 518 2.41 22.74 44.98
CA ILE A 518 2.09 21.39 45.48
C ILE A 518 3.05 21.02 46.60
N THR A 519 2.59 20.22 47.56
CA THR A 519 3.42 19.66 48.64
C THR A 519 3.35 18.15 48.57
N VAL A 520 4.52 17.51 48.51
CA VAL A 520 4.66 16.06 48.52
C VAL A 520 5.13 15.68 49.92
N ASP A 521 4.30 14.95 50.66
CA ASP A 521 4.52 14.55 52.05
C ASP A 521 5.29 13.22 52.13
N LYS A 522 5.07 12.33 51.17
CA LYS A 522 5.80 11.07 50.98
C LYS A 522 6.29 10.98 49.55
N ALA A 523 7.51 10.45 49.37
CA ALA A 523 8.03 10.16 48.05
C ALA A 523 7.06 9.26 47.27
N GLN A 524 6.56 9.76 46.15
CA GLN A 524 5.53 9.08 45.35
C GLN A 524 5.56 9.50 43.89
N PRO A 525 5.12 8.63 42.97
CA PRO A 525 4.97 9.00 41.56
C PRO A 525 3.81 10.00 41.40
N VAL A 526 4.01 11.03 40.58
CA VAL A 526 2.97 11.99 40.18
C VAL A 526 2.92 12.12 38.67
N PHE A 527 1.70 12.26 38.14
CA PHE A 527 1.46 12.75 36.78
C PHE A 527 0.77 14.10 36.85
N ILE A 528 1.22 15.03 36.02
CA ILE A 528 0.69 16.39 35.89
C ILE A 528 0.27 16.56 34.44
N SER A 529 -1.01 16.81 34.19
CA SER A 529 -1.52 17.09 32.85
C SER A 529 -2.24 18.42 32.85
N LEU A 530 -1.99 19.21 31.82
CA LEU A 530 -2.65 20.47 31.56
C LEU A 530 -3.53 20.29 30.33
N VAL A 531 -4.85 20.42 30.44
CA VAL A 531 -5.81 20.22 29.35
C VAL A 531 -6.54 21.49 29.01
N ALA A 532 -6.31 22.03 27.82
CA ALA A 532 -7.01 23.18 27.28
C ALA A 532 -8.46 22.81 26.97
N ASP A 533 -9.35 23.76 27.26
CA ASP A 533 -10.72 23.70 26.80
C ASP A 533 -10.75 24.01 25.29
N THR A 534 -10.79 22.97 24.46
CA THR A 534 -10.76 23.09 23.00
C THR A 534 -12.04 23.68 22.41
N SER A 535 -13.04 24.05 23.23
CA SER A 535 -14.34 24.53 22.77
C SER A 535 -14.31 25.94 22.17
N THR A 536 -13.24 26.71 22.37
CA THR A 536 -13.18 28.13 21.97
C THR A 536 -12.07 28.51 20.98
N ASP A 537 -10.92 27.81 20.96
CA ASP A 537 -9.84 28.06 19.97
C ASP A 537 -8.87 26.85 19.87
N PRO A 538 -8.77 26.18 18.70
CA PRO A 538 -7.86 25.03 18.50
C PRO A 538 -6.38 25.42 18.35
N THR A 539 -6.05 26.72 18.30
CA THR A 539 -4.68 27.23 18.18
C THR A 539 -4.01 27.51 19.52
N ASN A 540 -4.75 27.40 20.63
CA ASN A 540 -4.23 27.61 21.97
C ASN A 540 -3.21 26.53 22.35
N ASP A 541 -2.00 27.00 22.62
CA ASP A 541 -0.84 26.24 23.03
C ASP A 541 -0.43 26.72 24.42
N GLY A 542 -0.36 25.80 25.37
CA GLY A 542 -0.20 26.14 26.78
C GLY A 542 0.88 25.30 27.43
N ASP A 543 2.04 25.88 27.75
CA ASP A 543 3.18 25.16 28.29
C ASP A 543 3.04 24.83 29.79
N LEU A 544 3.67 23.74 30.20
CA LEU A 544 3.71 23.28 31.59
C LEU A 544 5.14 23.23 32.12
N TYR A 545 5.37 23.78 33.31
CA TYR A 545 6.69 23.84 33.96
C TYR A 545 6.61 23.30 35.38
N LEU A 546 7.64 22.57 35.83
CA LEU A 546 7.75 22.07 37.20
C LEU A 546 9.05 22.52 37.86
N PHE A 547 8.94 23.12 39.04
CA PHE A 547 10.03 23.70 39.82
C PHE A 547 10.09 23.09 41.23
N ARG A 548 11.28 23.13 41.85
CA ARG A 548 11.47 22.86 43.28
C ARG A 548 11.69 24.17 44.04
N GLY A 549 11.09 24.34 45.23
CA GLY A 549 11.36 25.52 46.07
C GLY A 549 10.39 25.70 47.24
N ASP A 550 10.64 26.69 48.11
CA ASP A 550 9.80 27.00 49.28
C ASP A 550 9.17 28.41 49.20
N VAL A 551 8.10 28.64 49.98
CA VAL A 551 7.48 29.97 50.16
C VAL A 551 7.90 30.50 51.52
N VAL A 552 8.53 31.67 51.56
CA VAL A 552 8.89 32.38 52.80
C VAL A 552 8.22 33.75 52.75
N ASP A 553 7.39 34.05 53.76
CA ASP A 553 6.70 35.35 53.91
C ASP A 553 5.83 35.80 52.72
N GLY A 554 5.12 34.87 52.07
CA GLY A 554 4.27 35.18 50.91
C GLY A 554 5.05 35.54 49.64
N SER A 555 6.37 35.45 49.68
CA SER A 555 7.28 35.57 48.55
C SER A 555 7.86 34.20 48.20
N ILE A 556 8.00 33.91 46.90
CA ILE A 556 8.65 32.67 46.45
C ILE A 556 10.16 32.82 46.72
N SER A 557 10.62 32.29 47.85
CA SER A 557 12.05 32.27 48.19
C SER A 557 12.67 31.06 47.51
N LEU A 558 13.05 31.28 46.26
CA LEU A 558 13.78 30.33 45.44
C LEU A 558 15.15 30.18 46.08
N ALA A 559 15.43 29.03 46.71
CA ALA A 559 16.75 28.72 47.24
C ALA A 559 17.78 29.02 46.15
N THR A 560 18.51 30.14 46.31
CA THR A 560 19.55 30.63 45.41
C THR A 560 19.14 31.08 43.98
N GLY A 561 17.93 31.63 43.78
CA GLY A 561 17.58 32.34 42.53
C GLY A 561 17.40 31.45 41.28
N LEU A 562 16.43 31.79 40.43
CA LEU A 562 16.15 31.05 39.19
C LEU A 562 17.28 31.28 38.16
N GLN A 563 18.36 30.52 38.26
CA GLN A 563 19.27 30.27 37.14
C GLN A 563 18.71 29.09 36.30
N ASN A 564 19.12 28.96 35.04
CA ASN A 564 18.69 27.96 34.03
C ASN A 564 18.62 26.49 34.51
N GLY A 565 19.17 26.13 35.68
CA GLY A 565 19.12 24.79 36.29
C GLY A 565 18.03 24.57 37.34
N SER A 566 17.07 25.49 37.51
CA SER A 566 16.02 25.40 38.56
C SER A 566 14.72 24.71 38.11
N ILE A 567 14.60 24.42 36.82
CA ILE A 567 13.49 23.67 36.23
C ILE A 567 13.77 22.19 36.42
N MET A 568 12.85 21.47 37.07
CA MET A 568 12.97 20.02 37.22
C MET A 568 12.54 19.29 35.95
N LYS A 569 11.40 19.69 35.37
CA LYS A 569 10.85 19.19 34.11
C LYS A 569 10.01 20.30 33.47
N ALA A 570 9.90 20.29 32.15
CA ALA A 570 9.00 21.18 31.40
C ALA A 570 8.43 20.41 30.21
N SER A 571 7.19 20.71 29.86
CA SER A 571 6.47 20.25 28.67
C SER A 571 6.11 21.49 27.86
N ILE A 572 6.66 21.56 26.65
CA ILE A 572 6.64 22.71 25.75
C ILE A 572 6.46 22.12 24.35
N GLY A 573 5.42 22.49 23.62
CA GLY A 573 5.15 21.92 22.29
C GLY A 573 4.34 22.82 21.37
N PRO A 574 4.05 22.40 20.13
CA PRO A 574 3.17 23.10 19.21
C PRO A 574 1.74 22.61 19.48
N PRO A 575 0.71 23.36 19.01
CA PRO A 575 -0.69 22.97 19.20
C PRO A 575 -0.95 21.49 18.79
N PRO A 576 -1.66 20.70 19.63
CA PRO A 576 -2.91 21.14 20.26
C PRO A 576 -3.08 20.84 21.78
N SER A 577 -3.44 21.85 22.57
CA SER A 577 -4.36 21.80 23.73
C SER A 577 -4.10 20.88 24.94
N THR A 578 -3.02 20.12 25.07
CA THR A 578 -2.67 19.50 26.37
C THR A 578 -1.18 19.23 26.55
N GLU A 579 -0.66 19.47 27.74
CA GLU A 579 0.75 19.23 28.06
C GLU A 579 0.83 18.23 29.22
N GLN A 580 1.86 17.40 29.25
CA GLN A 580 2.00 16.37 30.28
C GLN A 580 3.42 16.34 30.84
N ILE A 581 3.55 16.40 32.17
CA ILE A 581 4.77 16.10 32.90
C ILE A 581 4.50 14.89 33.79
N GLY A 582 5.36 13.91 33.66
CA GLY A 582 5.33 12.73 34.51
C GLY A 582 5.01 11.47 33.71
N PRO A 583 5.23 10.31 34.31
CA PRO A 583 5.34 10.11 35.74
C PRO A 583 6.72 10.50 36.25
N ILE A 584 6.77 11.12 37.42
CA ILE A 584 8.03 11.43 38.08
C ILE A 584 7.87 11.13 39.55
N THR A 585 8.85 10.44 40.13
CA THR A 585 8.88 10.26 41.58
C THR A 585 9.36 11.55 42.21
N LEU A 586 8.46 12.26 42.89
CA LEU A 586 8.83 13.45 43.63
C LEU A 586 9.18 13.04 45.07
N PRO A 587 10.39 13.35 45.57
CA PRO A 587 10.70 13.26 46.99
C PRO A 587 9.78 14.13 47.86
N THR A 588 9.80 13.90 49.16
CA THR A 588 9.12 14.79 50.11
C THR A 588 9.67 16.23 49.97
N GLY A 589 8.78 17.20 49.78
CA GLY A 589 9.16 18.60 49.56
C GLY A 589 8.06 19.47 48.94
N SER A 590 8.37 20.77 48.83
CA SER A 590 7.53 21.76 48.13
C SER A 590 7.94 21.89 46.66
N TYR A 591 6.95 21.92 45.77
CA TYR A 591 7.14 22.09 44.32
C TYR A 591 6.16 23.12 43.77
N PHE A 592 6.50 23.70 42.62
CA PHE A 592 5.63 24.65 41.92
C PHE A 592 5.38 24.20 40.48
N ILE A 593 4.16 24.39 40.01
CA ILE A 593 3.74 24.14 38.63
C ILE A 593 3.48 25.50 37.98
N GLY A 594 4.24 25.85 36.95
CA GLY A 594 4.00 27.01 36.11
C GLY A 594 3.19 26.63 34.87
N VAL A 595 2.26 27.49 34.48
CA VAL A 595 1.51 27.37 33.23
C VAL A 595 1.72 28.65 32.42
N SER A 596 2.09 28.49 31.14
CA SER A 596 2.27 29.60 30.19
C SER A 596 1.30 29.46 29.03
N ALA A 597 0.98 30.59 28.42
CA ALA A 597 0.44 30.67 27.07
C ALA A 597 1.61 30.85 26.11
N SER A 598 1.69 30.07 25.03
CA SER A 598 2.72 30.21 24.01
C SER A 598 2.51 31.53 23.22
N ASP A 599 3.58 32.30 23.08
CA ASP A 599 3.57 33.74 22.72
C ASP A 599 3.59 33.92 21.18
N ASP A 600 2.44 34.22 20.54
CA ASP A 600 2.47 34.96 19.26
C ASP A 600 1.16 35.65 18.77
N GLN A 601 0.05 35.70 19.52
CA GLN A 601 -1.16 36.40 19.03
C GLN A 601 -1.79 37.35 20.05
N ALA A 602 -2.00 38.59 19.60
CA ALA A 602 -2.50 39.72 20.36
C ALA A 602 -3.96 39.60 20.85
N SER A 603 -4.59 38.44 20.75
CA SER A 603 -5.95 38.19 21.25
C SER A 603 -5.91 37.36 22.54
N ARG A 604 -5.78 38.06 23.68
CA ARG A 604 -5.85 37.53 25.05
C ARG A 604 -7.25 37.04 25.45
N ALA A 605 -7.94 36.31 24.58
CA ALA A 605 -9.29 35.80 24.83
C ALA A 605 -9.22 34.55 25.72
N GLN A 606 -9.65 34.70 26.98
CA GLN A 606 -9.91 33.65 27.99
C GLN A 606 -9.12 32.33 27.87
N PHE A 607 -7.98 32.27 28.57
CA PHE A 607 -7.17 31.06 28.79
C PHE A 607 -7.83 30.11 29.81
N ASN A 608 -8.56 29.10 29.33
CA ASN A 608 -9.20 28.06 30.15
C ASN A 608 -8.47 26.72 30.00
N PHE A 609 -7.84 26.26 31.09
CA PHE A 609 -7.18 24.97 31.17
C PHE A 609 -7.57 24.25 32.46
N THR A 610 -7.65 22.93 32.39
CA THR A 610 -7.80 22.02 33.53
C THR A 610 -6.44 21.42 33.85
N LEU A 611 -5.90 21.78 35.02
CA LEU A 611 -4.73 21.11 35.59
C LEU A 611 -5.18 19.87 36.35
N LYS A 612 -4.68 18.69 35.96
CA LYS A 612 -4.89 17.42 36.66
C LYS A 612 -3.58 16.97 37.29
N ILE A 613 -3.60 16.67 38.59
CA ILE A 613 -2.51 16.01 39.30
C ILE A 613 -3.04 14.67 39.79
N ILE A 614 -2.39 13.59 39.37
CA ILE A 614 -2.83 12.21 39.62
C ILE A 614 -1.87 11.60 40.66
N THR A 615 -2.41 11.10 41.78
CA THR A 615 -1.69 10.38 42.83
C THR A 615 -2.47 9.16 43.34
N PRO A 616 -1.83 8.12 43.91
CA PRO A 616 -2.52 6.91 44.34
C PRO A 616 -3.20 7.04 45.74
N SER A 617 -4.49 6.68 45.91
CA SER A 617 -5.12 6.44 47.24
C SER A 617 -6.23 5.36 47.27
N SER A 618 -6.66 4.90 48.47
CA SER A 618 -7.47 3.67 48.70
C SER A 618 -8.82 3.85 49.45
N ALA A 619 -10.00 3.46 48.88
CA ALA A 619 -11.28 3.04 49.55
C ALA A 619 -12.40 2.53 48.55
N PRO A 620 -13.67 2.14 48.93
CA PRO A 620 -14.32 0.82 48.73
C PRO A 620 -15.34 0.67 47.56
N VAL A 621 -15.81 -0.58 47.30
CA VAL A 621 -16.43 -1.09 46.04
C VAL A 621 -17.98 -1.04 45.94
N VAL A 622 -18.52 -0.60 44.79
CA VAL A 622 -19.94 -0.68 44.34
C VAL A 622 -20.19 -1.98 43.51
N PRO A 623 -21.38 -2.65 43.56
CA PRO A 623 -21.69 -3.87 42.78
C PRO A 623 -22.09 -3.62 41.31
N ALA A 624 -22.15 -4.69 40.50
CA ALA A 624 -22.48 -4.66 39.06
C ALA A 624 -23.99 -4.68 38.74
N PRO A 625 -24.42 -4.10 37.60
CA PRO A 625 -25.81 -4.18 37.14
C PRO A 625 -26.18 -5.58 36.61
N THR A 626 -27.47 -5.89 36.49
CA THR A 626 -28.00 -7.11 35.87
C THR A 626 -28.72 -6.77 34.58
N VAL A 627 -28.52 -7.55 33.52
CA VAL A 627 -29.07 -7.35 32.16
C VAL A 627 -29.92 -8.55 31.76
N ALA A 628 -30.95 -8.36 30.94
CA ALA A 628 -31.68 -9.44 30.29
C ALA A 628 -32.07 -9.08 28.84
N LEU A 629 -31.59 -9.85 27.85
CA LEU A 629 -31.86 -9.65 26.43
C LEU A 629 -33.23 -10.27 26.05
N ALA A 630 -34.03 -9.54 25.29
CA ALA A 630 -35.38 -9.96 24.91
C ALA A 630 -35.50 -10.35 23.43
N ALA A 631 -34.79 -9.68 22.52
CA ALA A 631 -34.72 -10.05 21.11
C ALA A 631 -33.45 -9.48 20.43
N PRO A 632 -32.77 -10.23 19.52
CA PRO A 632 -33.09 -11.61 19.16
C PRO A 632 -32.72 -12.56 20.30
N ASN A 633 -33.58 -13.54 20.56
CA ASN A 633 -33.39 -14.51 21.65
C ASN A 633 -33.40 -15.97 21.16
N GLY A 634 -33.38 -16.14 19.83
CA GLY A 634 -33.23 -17.42 19.15
C GLY A 634 -34.38 -17.76 18.20
N ASN A 635 -34.06 -18.56 17.17
CA ASN A 635 -34.95 -18.94 16.05
C ASN A 635 -35.38 -17.80 15.11
N ASP A 636 -34.84 -16.59 15.27
CA ASP A 636 -35.05 -15.49 14.33
C ASP A 636 -34.32 -15.78 12.99
N SER A 637 -34.88 -15.28 11.87
CA SER A 637 -34.24 -15.31 10.55
C SER A 637 -34.19 -13.91 9.95
N LEU A 638 -33.03 -13.29 10.06
CA LEU A 638 -32.75 -11.93 9.62
C LEU A 638 -32.24 -11.95 8.17
N SER A 639 -32.51 -10.89 7.42
CA SER A 639 -31.94 -10.69 6.08
C SER A 639 -30.72 -9.79 6.15
N THR A 640 -29.68 -10.09 5.37
CA THR A 640 -28.60 -9.13 5.06
C THR A 640 -29.19 -7.82 4.53
N GLY A 641 -28.63 -6.68 4.93
CA GLY A 641 -29.11 -5.34 4.55
C GLY A 641 -30.46 -4.93 5.15
N GLY A 642 -31.17 -5.82 5.84
CA GLY A 642 -32.45 -5.52 6.50
C GLY A 642 -32.25 -4.83 7.86
N THR A 643 -33.29 -4.15 8.33
CA THR A 643 -33.31 -3.56 9.69
C THR A 643 -34.03 -4.48 10.67
N PHE A 644 -33.40 -4.79 11.80
CA PHE A 644 -33.94 -5.59 12.90
C PHE A 644 -33.85 -4.82 14.23
N ARG A 645 -34.91 -4.85 15.05
CA ARG A 645 -34.93 -4.14 16.35
C ARG A 645 -34.49 -5.06 17.48
N ILE A 646 -33.33 -4.77 18.07
CA ILE A 646 -32.78 -5.44 19.25
C ILE A 646 -33.43 -4.82 20.50
N THR A 647 -33.79 -5.63 21.52
CA THR A 647 -34.46 -5.15 22.75
C THR A 647 -33.96 -5.88 24.02
N TRP A 648 -33.86 -5.18 25.16
CA TRP A 648 -33.37 -5.72 26.43
C TRP A 648 -33.83 -4.92 27.67
N THR A 649 -33.53 -5.42 28.88
CA THR A 649 -33.80 -4.79 30.18
C THR A 649 -32.55 -4.76 31.07
N VAL A 650 -32.48 -3.82 32.04
CA VAL A 650 -31.35 -3.63 32.98
C VAL A 650 -31.86 -3.18 34.38
N THR A 651 -31.23 -3.62 35.47
CA THR A 651 -31.52 -3.20 36.86
C THR A 651 -30.91 -1.85 37.24
N ASP A 652 -31.59 -1.07 38.10
CA ASP A 652 -31.18 0.27 38.59
C ASP A 652 -30.77 1.24 37.47
N GLN A 653 -31.77 1.70 36.73
CA GLN A 653 -31.61 2.45 35.48
C GLN A 653 -30.93 3.81 35.66
N SER A 654 -31.07 4.43 36.84
CA SER A 654 -30.45 5.71 37.19
C SER A 654 -28.94 5.63 37.39
N SER A 655 -28.39 4.43 37.62
CA SER A 655 -26.96 4.23 37.80
C SER A 655 -26.25 3.73 36.54
N ILE A 656 -26.95 3.41 35.45
CA ILE A 656 -26.33 2.96 34.20
C ILE A 656 -25.71 4.14 33.44
N ALA A 657 -24.40 4.09 33.22
CA ALA A 657 -23.67 5.11 32.50
C ALA A 657 -23.65 4.85 30.99
N SER A 658 -23.43 3.59 30.58
CA SER A 658 -23.37 3.22 29.17
C SER A 658 -23.77 1.77 28.93
N GLN A 659 -24.13 1.46 27.69
CA GLN A 659 -24.49 0.11 27.25
C GLN A 659 -23.92 -0.16 25.85
N ARG A 660 -23.66 -1.42 25.54
CA ARG A 660 -23.20 -1.85 24.22
C ARG A 660 -23.84 -3.17 23.79
N ILE A 661 -23.90 -3.36 22.48
CA ILE A 661 -24.47 -4.52 21.81
C ILE A 661 -23.36 -5.16 20.99
N LEU A 662 -23.10 -6.43 21.24
CA LEU A 662 -22.10 -7.23 20.53
C LEU A 662 -22.81 -8.37 19.79
N LEU A 663 -22.21 -8.81 18.69
CA LEU A 663 -22.66 -9.92 17.87
C LEU A 663 -21.58 -11.01 17.84
N SER A 664 -22.04 -12.23 18.02
CA SER A 664 -21.33 -13.47 17.73
C SER A 664 -21.88 -14.10 16.46
N THR A 665 -20.99 -14.68 15.65
CA THR A 665 -21.34 -15.54 14.51
C THR A 665 -20.97 -17.00 14.77
N ASP A 666 -20.49 -17.32 15.97
CA ASP A 666 -19.94 -18.61 16.37
C ASP A 666 -20.73 -19.31 17.49
N GLY A 667 -22.01 -18.96 17.66
CA GLY A 667 -22.89 -19.55 18.67
C GLY A 667 -22.60 -19.05 20.08
N GLY A 668 -21.99 -17.86 20.21
CA GLY A 668 -21.70 -17.20 21.48
C GLY A 668 -20.36 -17.61 22.12
N GLN A 669 -19.46 -18.28 21.38
CA GLN A 669 -18.11 -18.56 21.90
C GLN A 669 -17.25 -17.29 21.95
N THR A 670 -17.39 -16.43 20.93
CA THR A 670 -16.77 -15.10 20.89
C THR A 670 -17.78 -14.05 20.41
N PHE A 671 -17.58 -12.79 20.81
CA PHE A 671 -18.42 -11.65 20.41
C PHE A 671 -17.56 -10.54 19.79
N PRO A 672 -16.96 -10.78 18.61
CA PRO A 672 -15.99 -9.85 18.02
C PRO A 672 -16.62 -8.65 17.31
N ILE A 673 -17.91 -8.71 16.95
CA ILE A 673 -18.57 -7.67 16.15
C ILE A 673 -19.32 -6.72 17.09
N VAL A 674 -19.01 -5.43 17.05
CA VAL A 674 -19.74 -4.40 17.80
C VAL A 674 -20.90 -3.89 16.95
N VAL A 675 -22.13 -4.15 17.39
CA VAL A 675 -23.36 -3.69 16.71
C VAL A 675 -23.69 -2.24 17.07
N ALA A 676 -23.52 -1.90 18.35
CA ALA A 676 -23.68 -0.55 18.86
C ALA A 676 -22.84 -0.40 20.14
N ASP A 677 -22.23 0.75 20.33
CA ASP A 677 -21.43 1.05 21.52
C ASP A 677 -21.82 2.40 22.11
N ASN A 678 -21.51 2.58 23.40
CA ASN A 678 -21.79 3.80 24.16
C ASN A 678 -23.25 4.28 24.06
N LEU A 679 -24.21 3.34 24.02
CA LEU A 679 -25.62 3.66 24.11
C LEU A 679 -25.91 4.29 25.47
N ALA A 680 -26.71 5.36 25.46
CA ALA A 680 -27.10 6.04 26.70
C ALA A 680 -27.76 5.06 27.67
N GLY A 681 -27.57 5.28 28.98
CA GLY A 681 -27.99 4.35 30.03
C GLY A 681 -29.49 4.08 30.11
N ASP A 682 -30.32 4.92 29.48
CA ASP A 682 -31.78 4.78 29.38
C ASP A 682 -32.25 4.00 28.13
N VAL A 683 -31.37 3.74 27.16
CA VAL A 683 -31.71 3.01 25.92
C VAL A 683 -32.05 1.54 26.22
N ARG A 684 -33.15 1.04 25.64
CA ARG A 684 -33.61 -0.36 25.81
C ARG A 684 -33.90 -1.07 24.49
N SER A 685 -33.73 -0.37 23.37
CA SER A 685 -33.91 -0.91 22.04
C SER A 685 -32.98 -0.25 21.04
N PHE A 686 -32.55 -0.98 20.03
CA PHE A 686 -31.68 -0.48 18.98
C PHE A 686 -32.11 -1.03 17.62
N ASP A 687 -32.25 -0.15 16.62
CA ASP A 687 -32.53 -0.54 15.24
C ASP A 687 -31.23 -0.87 14.52
N TRP A 688 -30.96 -2.15 14.40
CA TRP A 688 -29.77 -2.68 13.76
C TRP A 688 -30.01 -2.90 12.27
N THR A 689 -29.26 -2.19 11.42
CA THR A 689 -29.14 -2.55 10.00
C THR A 689 -28.09 -3.64 9.87
N VAL A 690 -28.53 -4.84 9.50
CA VAL A 690 -27.67 -6.01 9.36
C VAL A 690 -26.72 -5.78 8.17
N PRO A 691 -25.40 -5.92 8.35
CA PRO A 691 -24.44 -5.82 7.25
C PRO A 691 -24.82 -6.70 6.05
N VAL A 692 -24.60 -6.19 4.85
CA VAL A 692 -24.98 -6.86 3.59
C VAL A 692 -24.15 -8.11 3.31
N ASP A 693 -22.97 -8.19 3.91
CA ASP A 693 -21.95 -9.23 3.72
C ASP A 693 -21.94 -10.29 4.85
N LEU A 694 -22.82 -10.16 5.83
CA LEU A 694 -22.82 -10.97 7.04
C LEU A 694 -23.85 -12.10 6.97
N VAL A 695 -23.39 -13.34 6.82
CA VAL A 695 -24.25 -14.55 6.81
C VAL A 695 -23.80 -15.51 7.92
N THR A 696 -24.74 -16.01 8.71
CA THR A 696 -24.46 -17.02 9.74
C THR A 696 -25.72 -17.79 10.13
N THR A 697 -25.57 -19.04 10.55
CA THR A 697 -26.64 -19.83 11.19
C THR A 697 -26.50 -19.87 12.71
N ARG A 698 -25.45 -19.26 13.27
CA ARG A 698 -25.10 -19.29 14.70
C ARG A 698 -24.95 -17.88 15.29
N GLY A 699 -25.85 -16.98 14.91
CA GLY A 699 -25.89 -15.62 15.44
C GLY A 699 -26.27 -15.60 16.93
N ARG A 700 -25.55 -14.83 17.75
CA ARG A 700 -25.96 -14.44 19.12
C ARG A 700 -25.71 -12.97 19.35
N ILE A 701 -26.61 -12.29 20.03
CA ILE A 701 -26.38 -10.92 20.52
C ILE A 701 -26.01 -10.98 22.00
N ARG A 702 -25.07 -10.13 22.42
CA ARG A 702 -24.75 -9.86 23.81
C ARG A 702 -25.01 -8.40 24.11
N ILE A 703 -25.71 -8.13 25.20
CA ILE A 703 -25.84 -6.79 25.76
C ILE A 703 -24.94 -6.69 26.98
N VAL A 704 -24.15 -5.62 27.04
CA VAL A 704 -23.34 -5.29 28.23
C VAL A 704 -23.77 -3.91 28.72
N ALA A 705 -24.11 -3.80 30.00
CA ALA A 705 -24.44 -2.53 30.65
C ALA A 705 -23.41 -2.21 31.73
N ARG A 706 -22.93 -0.96 31.77
CA ARG A 706 -21.96 -0.45 32.72
C ARG A 706 -22.61 0.61 33.60
N ASN A 707 -22.48 0.48 34.92
CA ASN A 707 -22.93 1.52 35.84
C ASN A 707 -21.90 2.67 36.01
N SER A 708 -22.30 3.75 36.65
CA SER A 708 -21.48 4.93 36.93
C SER A 708 -20.25 4.64 37.80
N ALA A 709 -20.21 3.47 38.46
CA ALA A 709 -19.05 2.96 39.20
C ALA A 709 -18.16 2.00 38.37
N GLY A 710 -18.40 1.90 37.05
CA GLY A 710 -17.59 1.12 36.12
C GLY A 710 -17.79 -0.39 36.21
N ARG A 711 -18.83 -0.86 36.90
CA ARG A 711 -19.14 -2.30 37.02
C ARG A 711 -20.06 -2.72 35.88
N GLU A 712 -19.83 -3.92 35.35
CA GLU A 712 -20.55 -4.43 34.18
C GLU A 712 -21.44 -5.63 34.49
N GLY A 713 -22.64 -5.61 33.91
CA GLY A 713 -23.53 -6.76 33.79
C GLY A 713 -23.75 -7.08 32.32
N GLN A 714 -24.04 -8.33 32.00
CA GLN A 714 -24.29 -8.74 30.63
C GLN A 714 -25.34 -9.84 30.53
N ASP A 715 -25.92 -9.97 29.34
CA ASP A 715 -26.74 -11.11 28.95
C ASP A 715 -26.62 -11.40 27.45
N ASP A 716 -26.77 -12.67 27.08
CA ASP A 716 -26.62 -13.18 25.71
C ASP A 716 -27.97 -13.73 25.20
N SER A 717 -28.15 -13.85 23.89
CA SER A 717 -29.32 -14.55 23.33
C SER A 717 -29.40 -15.99 23.88
N ASP A 718 -30.60 -16.47 24.20
CA ASP A 718 -30.88 -17.80 24.75
C ASP A 718 -30.68 -18.92 23.71
N SER A 719 -30.95 -18.66 22.42
CA SER A 719 -30.70 -19.59 21.31
C SER A 719 -30.10 -18.91 20.06
N ASP A 720 -29.53 -19.70 19.15
CA ASP A 720 -28.92 -19.20 17.90
C ASP A 720 -30.02 -18.60 17.01
N PHE A 721 -29.70 -17.50 16.32
CA PHE A 721 -30.50 -17.00 15.20
C PHE A 721 -29.72 -17.08 13.89
N SER A 722 -30.43 -16.98 12.77
CA SER A 722 -29.85 -16.99 11.43
C SER A 722 -29.87 -15.62 10.77
N ILE A 723 -28.81 -15.31 10.03
CA ILE A 723 -28.74 -14.19 9.08
C ILE A 723 -28.51 -14.81 7.71
N VAL A 724 -29.44 -14.56 6.78
CA VAL A 724 -29.42 -15.14 5.44
C VAL A 724 -29.38 -14.05 4.38
N ASP A 725 -28.70 -14.37 3.27
CA ASP A 725 -28.70 -13.51 2.10
C ASP A 725 -29.99 -13.68 1.30
N ARG A 726 -30.54 -12.55 0.86
CA ARG A 726 -31.76 -12.46 0.03
C ARG A 726 -31.64 -11.38 -1.06
N ILE A 727 -30.43 -10.83 -1.25
CA ILE A 727 -30.17 -9.82 -2.28
C ILE A 727 -29.85 -10.56 -3.58
N ASN A 728 -30.42 -10.11 -4.70
CA ASN A 728 -30.16 -10.74 -6.00
C ASN A 728 -28.83 -10.24 -6.59
N PRO A 729 -28.10 -11.09 -7.32
CA PRO A 729 -26.92 -10.65 -8.07
C PRO A 729 -27.28 -9.64 -9.16
N THR A 730 -26.28 -8.94 -9.66
CA THR A 730 -26.34 -8.14 -10.88
C THR A 730 -25.57 -8.85 -11.98
N VAL A 731 -26.04 -8.76 -13.23
CA VAL A 731 -25.41 -9.44 -14.36
C VAL A 731 -25.57 -8.64 -15.65
N THR A 732 -24.49 -8.55 -16.41
CA THR A 732 -24.45 -7.86 -17.71
C THR A 732 -23.53 -8.59 -18.69
N ILE A 733 -23.97 -8.73 -19.94
CA ILE A 733 -23.15 -9.28 -21.03
C ILE A 733 -22.27 -8.15 -21.57
N THR A 734 -20.95 -8.30 -21.48
CA THR A 734 -19.98 -7.28 -21.89
C THR A 734 -19.42 -7.52 -23.29
N SER A 735 -19.41 -8.78 -23.74
CA SER A 735 -19.04 -9.15 -25.10
C SER A 735 -19.81 -10.42 -25.53
N PRO A 736 -20.31 -10.50 -26.77
CA PRO A 736 -20.39 -9.42 -27.74
C PRO A 736 -21.39 -8.32 -27.31
N PRO A 737 -21.30 -7.09 -27.82
CA PRO A 737 -22.31 -6.07 -27.58
C PRO A 737 -23.64 -6.43 -28.26
N GLY A 738 -24.74 -5.83 -27.79
CA GLY A 738 -26.05 -6.00 -28.41
C GLY A 738 -26.03 -5.65 -29.90
N GLN A 739 -26.70 -6.47 -30.70
CA GLN A 739 -26.81 -6.42 -32.15
C GLN A 739 -25.50 -6.69 -32.92
N ALA A 740 -24.46 -7.18 -32.26
CA ALA A 740 -23.24 -7.62 -32.94
C ALA A 740 -23.53 -8.72 -33.98
N THR A 741 -22.78 -8.69 -35.08
CA THR A 741 -22.74 -9.80 -36.05
C THR A 741 -21.61 -10.76 -35.67
N ILE A 742 -21.93 -12.03 -35.48
CA ILE A 742 -20.98 -13.07 -35.02
C ILE A 742 -20.99 -14.28 -35.95
N SER A 743 -19.86 -14.98 -36.05
CA SER A 743 -19.69 -16.18 -36.86
C SER A 743 -18.53 -17.05 -36.33
N GLY A 744 -18.54 -18.35 -36.64
CA GLY A 744 -17.54 -19.30 -36.16
C GLY A 744 -17.55 -19.47 -34.64
N GLN A 745 -16.38 -19.45 -34.01
CA GLN A 745 -16.28 -19.48 -32.54
C GLN A 745 -16.27 -18.07 -31.96
N GLN A 746 -17.25 -17.77 -31.11
CA GLN A 746 -17.38 -16.49 -30.43
C GLN A 746 -17.27 -16.68 -28.92
N THR A 747 -16.34 -15.95 -28.28
CA THR A 747 -16.29 -15.87 -26.81
C THR A 747 -17.32 -14.87 -26.31
N ILE A 748 -18.16 -15.32 -25.39
CA ILE A 748 -19.09 -14.51 -24.61
C ILE A 748 -18.44 -14.18 -23.27
N THR A 749 -18.51 -12.92 -22.84
CA THR A 749 -17.99 -12.44 -21.57
C THR A 749 -19.09 -11.76 -20.77
N VAL A 750 -19.13 -12.01 -19.46
CA VAL A 750 -20.16 -11.52 -18.54
C VAL A 750 -19.52 -10.86 -17.33
N ASP A 751 -20.01 -9.69 -16.93
CA ASP A 751 -19.75 -9.09 -15.62
C ASP A 751 -20.95 -9.40 -14.71
N ALA A 752 -20.71 -10.19 -13.66
CA ALA A 752 -21.71 -10.57 -12.66
C ALA A 752 -21.16 -10.29 -11.25
N ARG A 753 -21.96 -9.63 -10.41
CA ARG A 753 -21.55 -9.18 -9.06
C ARG A 753 -22.68 -9.35 -8.06
N ASP A 754 -22.33 -9.59 -6.81
CA ASP A 754 -23.25 -9.78 -5.71
C ASP A 754 -22.57 -9.36 -4.39
N ASN A 755 -23.34 -9.13 -3.30
CA ASN A 755 -22.82 -8.74 -1.99
C ASN A 755 -22.03 -9.86 -1.29
N ILE A 756 -22.40 -11.14 -1.48
CA ILE A 756 -21.64 -12.30 -0.95
C ILE A 756 -20.83 -12.97 -2.05
N GLY A 757 -21.29 -12.87 -3.29
CA GLY A 757 -20.56 -13.32 -4.48
C GLY A 757 -21.39 -14.23 -5.37
N VAL A 758 -21.03 -14.27 -6.64
CA VAL A 758 -21.70 -15.08 -7.65
C VAL A 758 -21.00 -16.44 -7.74
N VAL A 759 -21.75 -17.53 -7.61
CA VAL A 759 -21.20 -18.90 -7.69
C VAL A 759 -21.28 -19.49 -9.09
N SER A 760 -22.22 -19.02 -9.93
CA SER A 760 -22.25 -19.42 -11.33
C SER A 760 -23.00 -18.47 -12.24
N VAL A 761 -22.66 -18.54 -13.53
CA VAL A 761 -23.39 -17.90 -14.64
C VAL A 761 -23.74 -18.98 -15.65
N THR A 762 -25.03 -19.24 -15.85
CA THR A 762 -25.54 -20.14 -16.89
C THR A 762 -25.86 -19.34 -18.15
N PHE A 763 -25.45 -19.84 -19.31
CA PHE A 763 -25.60 -19.20 -20.62
C PHE A 763 -26.68 -19.92 -21.45
N PHE A 764 -27.46 -19.14 -22.17
CA PHE A 764 -28.56 -19.63 -23.00
C PHE A 764 -28.58 -18.95 -24.36
N ILE A 765 -28.85 -19.72 -25.42
CA ILE A 765 -29.17 -19.21 -26.76
C ILE A 765 -30.60 -19.62 -27.10
N ASP A 766 -31.45 -18.64 -27.42
CA ASP A 766 -32.88 -18.82 -27.68
C ASP A 766 -33.61 -19.64 -26.60
N GLY A 767 -33.21 -19.42 -25.34
CA GLY A 767 -33.75 -20.13 -24.17
C GLY A 767 -33.17 -21.53 -23.93
N ARG A 768 -32.30 -22.05 -24.80
CA ARG A 768 -31.61 -23.33 -24.60
C ARG A 768 -30.30 -23.12 -23.85
N ASN A 769 -30.09 -23.85 -22.75
CA ASN A 769 -28.83 -23.84 -22.01
C ASN A 769 -27.68 -24.36 -22.91
N VAL A 770 -26.62 -23.57 -23.01
CA VAL A 770 -25.41 -23.86 -23.80
C VAL A 770 -24.15 -24.04 -22.95
N GLY A 771 -24.21 -23.78 -21.63
CA GLY A 771 -23.10 -23.96 -20.72
C GLY A 771 -23.26 -23.17 -19.42
N GLU A 772 -22.39 -23.46 -18.46
CA GLU A 772 -22.30 -22.76 -17.18
C GLU A 772 -20.82 -22.50 -16.87
N ASP A 773 -20.53 -21.33 -16.31
CA ASP A 773 -19.22 -20.99 -15.76
C ASP A 773 -19.37 -20.69 -14.26
N THR A 774 -18.54 -21.33 -13.44
CA THR A 774 -18.58 -21.25 -11.97
C THR A 774 -17.46 -20.40 -11.39
N SER A 775 -16.63 -19.75 -12.21
CA SER A 775 -15.52 -18.93 -11.73
C SER A 775 -15.30 -17.69 -12.60
N ALA A 776 -15.15 -16.52 -11.96
CA ALA A 776 -14.81 -15.31 -12.68
C ALA A 776 -13.35 -15.37 -13.22
N PRO A 777 -13.06 -14.79 -14.40
CA PRO A 777 -13.98 -14.07 -15.29
C PRO A 777 -14.95 -15.02 -16.01
N PHE A 778 -16.26 -14.72 -15.94
CA PHE A 778 -17.30 -15.60 -16.49
C PHE A 778 -17.33 -15.54 -18.01
N THR A 779 -17.01 -16.65 -18.66
CA THR A 779 -16.92 -16.74 -20.12
C THR A 779 -17.46 -18.06 -20.67
N LEU A 780 -17.94 -18.02 -21.91
CA LEU A 780 -18.32 -19.21 -22.67
C LEU A 780 -17.91 -19.05 -24.13
N VAL A 781 -17.29 -20.08 -24.72
CA VAL A 781 -17.05 -20.14 -26.16
C VAL A 781 -18.27 -20.76 -26.84
N LEU A 782 -18.95 -19.99 -27.69
CA LEU A 782 -20.09 -20.41 -28.50
C LEU A 782 -19.63 -20.75 -29.92
N ASP A 783 -19.92 -21.96 -30.39
CA ASP A 783 -19.79 -22.33 -31.80
C ASP A 783 -21.08 -21.98 -32.56
N THR A 784 -21.05 -20.84 -33.26
CA THR A 784 -22.22 -20.35 -33.99
C THR A 784 -22.52 -21.16 -35.25
N THR A 785 -21.60 -22.02 -35.73
CA THR A 785 -21.84 -22.85 -36.93
C THR A 785 -22.95 -23.89 -36.72
N THR A 786 -23.29 -24.15 -35.45
CA THR A 786 -24.41 -25.00 -35.04
C THR A 786 -25.77 -24.28 -35.06
N LEU A 787 -25.77 -22.96 -35.26
CA LEU A 787 -26.95 -22.10 -35.29
C LEU A 787 -27.32 -21.70 -36.72
N ALA A 788 -28.60 -21.44 -36.96
CA ALA A 788 -29.05 -20.89 -38.24
C ALA A 788 -28.55 -19.44 -38.41
N ASN A 789 -28.46 -18.96 -39.65
CA ASN A 789 -28.18 -17.55 -39.88
C ASN A 789 -29.43 -16.72 -39.55
N GLY A 790 -29.25 -15.60 -38.83
CA GLY A 790 -30.36 -14.77 -38.37
C GLY A 790 -30.13 -14.16 -36.99
N ASN A 791 -31.19 -13.56 -36.43
CA ASN A 791 -31.12 -13.00 -35.07
C ASN A 791 -31.33 -14.10 -34.03
N HIS A 792 -30.46 -14.15 -33.04
CA HIS A 792 -30.53 -15.04 -31.88
C HIS A 792 -30.55 -14.24 -30.58
N THR A 793 -31.26 -14.72 -29.57
CA THR A 793 -31.26 -14.12 -28.23
C THR A 793 -30.25 -14.85 -27.35
N LEU A 794 -29.17 -14.15 -27.00
CA LEU A 794 -28.23 -14.60 -25.97
C LEU A 794 -28.72 -14.09 -24.61
N SER A 795 -28.90 -15.01 -23.67
CA SER A 795 -29.25 -14.66 -22.28
C SER A 795 -28.36 -15.39 -21.30
N VAL A 796 -28.15 -14.78 -20.14
CA VAL A 796 -27.33 -15.31 -19.06
C VAL A 796 -28.10 -15.19 -17.75
N THR A 797 -27.90 -16.15 -16.84
CA THR A 797 -28.47 -16.13 -15.48
C THR A 797 -27.34 -16.31 -14.49
N ALA A 798 -27.09 -15.29 -13.67
CA ALA A 798 -26.15 -15.36 -12.55
C ALA A 798 -26.88 -15.88 -11.31
N ARG A 799 -26.21 -16.73 -10.54
CA ARG A 799 -26.68 -17.30 -9.27
C ARG A 799 -25.63 -17.11 -8.19
N ASP A 800 -26.06 -16.72 -7.00
CA ASP A 800 -25.20 -16.61 -5.81
C ASP A 800 -25.20 -17.89 -4.95
N ALA A 801 -24.46 -17.86 -3.84
CA ALA A 801 -24.37 -19.00 -2.92
C ALA A 801 -25.68 -19.29 -2.16
N ALA A 802 -26.52 -18.27 -1.94
CA ALA A 802 -27.81 -18.38 -1.25
C ALA A 802 -28.94 -18.89 -2.18
N GLY A 803 -28.70 -18.93 -3.49
CA GLY A 803 -29.65 -19.33 -4.51
C GLY A 803 -30.46 -18.19 -5.13
N ASN A 804 -30.12 -16.93 -4.81
CA ASN A 804 -30.69 -15.76 -5.47
C ASN A 804 -30.19 -15.69 -6.93
N GLN A 805 -31.00 -15.13 -7.82
CA GLN A 805 -30.75 -15.17 -9.27
C GLN A 805 -31.12 -13.86 -9.94
N ALA A 806 -30.37 -13.51 -10.98
CA ALA A 806 -30.69 -12.43 -11.91
C ALA A 806 -30.27 -12.81 -13.34
N SER A 807 -30.96 -12.23 -14.32
CA SER A 807 -30.73 -12.53 -15.73
C SER A 807 -30.50 -11.28 -16.57
N SER A 808 -29.74 -11.42 -17.65
CA SER A 808 -29.53 -10.40 -18.68
C SER A 808 -29.62 -11.02 -20.06
N SER A 809 -30.02 -10.23 -21.07
CA SER A 809 -30.17 -10.72 -22.44
C SER A 809 -29.84 -9.66 -23.48
N ILE A 810 -29.24 -10.10 -24.58
CA ILE A 810 -29.00 -9.30 -25.78
C ILE A 810 -29.42 -10.09 -27.03
N THR A 811 -29.68 -9.38 -28.13
CA THR A 811 -29.87 -10.01 -29.44
C THR A 811 -28.56 -9.90 -30.24
N VAL A 812 -28.15 -10.98 -30.90
CA VAL A 812 -26.99 -11.01 -31.82
C VAL A 812 -27.42 -11.51 -33.21
N ASN A 813 -26.70 -11.13 -34.26
CA ASN A 813 -26.95 -11.61 -35.63
C ASN A 813 -25.89 -12.65 -36.02
N VAL A 814 -26.29 -13.91 -36.14
CA VAL A 814 -25.40 -14.98 -36.61
C VAL A 814 -25.33 -14.97 -38.13
N ARG A 815 -24.12 -14.96 -38.68
CA ARG A 815 -23.85 -15.06 -40.13
C ARG A 815 -22.70 -16.01 -40.44
N ASN A 816 -22.99 -17.30 -40.49
CA ASN A 816 -22.04 -18.32 -40.93
C ASN A 816 -22.03 -18.42 -42.46
N ASN A 817 -20.83 -18.45 -43.07
CA ASN A 817 -20.68 -18.64 -44.51
C ASN A 817 -20.98 -20.11 -44.90
N ARG A 818 -21.78 -20.34 -45.93
CA ARG A 818 -22.13 -21.68 -46.44
C ARG A 818 -21.60 -21.86 -47.85
N THR A 819 -21.17 -23.09 -48.15
CA THR A 819 -20.59 -23.42 -49.47
C THR A 819 -21.57 -23.10 -50.60
N PRO A 820 -21.11 -22.48 -51.69
CA PRO A 820 -21.95 -22.26 -52.86
C PRO A 820 -22.39 -23.58 -53.51
N THR A 821 -23.38 -23.48 -54.39
CA THR A 821 -24.00 -24.63 -55.06
C THR A 821 -23.90 -24.51 -56.57
N ILE A 822 -23.76 -25.64 -57.24
CA ILE A 822 -23.84 -25.78 -58.70
C ILE A 822 -24.77 -26.94 -59.04
N ALA A 823 -25.72 -26.72 -59.94
CA ALA A 823 -26.58 -27.79 -60.43
C ALA A 823 -25.77 -28.77 -61.28
N SER A 824 -26.08 -30.07 -61.18
CA SER A 824 -25.33 -31.08 -61.93
C SER A 824 -25.40 -30.81 -63.44
N VAL A 825 -24.23 -30.85 -64.08
CA VAL A 825 -24.11 -30.54 -65.50
C VAL A 825 -24.06 -31.86 -66.29
N PRO A 826 -25.06 -32.14 -67.16
CA PRO A 826 -25.11 -33.40 -67.88
C PRO A 826 -23.89 -33.60 -68.78
N ARG A 827 -23.64 -34.87 -69.12
CA ARG A 827 -22.66 -35.22 -70.16
C ARG A 827 -22.95 -34.45 -71.44
N GLN A 828 -21.92 -33.81 -71.98
CA GLN A 828 -22.00 -33.11 -73.25
C GLN A 828 -21.47 -34.01 -74.35
N VAL A 829 -22.23 -34.16 -75.43
CA VAL A 829 -21.77 -34.77 -76.68
C VAL A 829 -21.78 -33.69 -77.75
N MET A 830 -20.67 -33.57 -78.47
CA MET A 830 -20.49 -32.59 -79.54
C MET A 830 -19.51 -33.09 -80.59
N LEU A 831 -19.38 -32.36 -81.69
CA LEU A 831 -18.50 -32.71 -82.80
C LEU A 831 -17.23 -31.87 -82.74
N ALA A 832 -16.11 -32.40 -83.22
CA ALA A 832 -14.88 -31.64 -83.38
C ALA A 832 -15.12 -30.43 -84.32
N GLY A 833 -14.56 -29.26 -83.99
CA GLY A 833 -14.77 -28.01 -84.74
C GLY A 833 -16.09 -27.29 -84.47
N SER A 834 -17.00 -27.84 -83.66
CA SER A 834 -18.25 -27.18 -83.28
C SER A 834 -18.11 -26.30 -82.03
N ARG A 835 -19.02 -25.33 -81.85
CA ARG A 835 -19.12 -24.50 -80.64
C ARG A 835 -20.41 -24.82 -79.90
N LYS A 836 -20.32 -25.00 -78.58
CA LYS A 836 -21.47 -25.21 -77.69
C LYS A 836 -21.38 -24.33 -76.45
N GLU A 837 -22.49 -23.74 -76.06
CA GLU A 837 -22.64 -22.99 -74.82
C GLU A 837 -23.61 -23.75 -73.91
N VAL A 838 -23.19 -23.97 -72.66
CA VAL A 838 -23.95 -24.68 -71.64
C VAL A 838 -24.15 -23.72 -70.47
N PRO A 839 -25.38 -23.23 -70.22
CA PRO A 839 -25.63 -22.36 -69.07
C PRO A 839 -25.40 -23.14 -67.76
N LEU A 840 -24.77 -22.48 -66.79
CA LEU A 840 -24.53 -23.03 -65.46
C LEU A 840 -25.52 -22.38 -64.48
N THR A 841 -26.21 -23.22 -63.71
CA THR A 841 -27.03 -22.76 -62.59
C THR A 841 -26.20 -22.87 -61.32
N VAL A 842 -25.74 -21.71 -60.84
CA VAL A 842 -24.99 -21.59 -59.58
C VAL A 842 -25.74 -20.67 -58.63
N SER A 843 -25.68 -20.95 -57.34
CA SER A 843 -26.29 -20.11 -56.30
C SER A 843 -25.49 -20.15 -55.03
N ASP A 844 -25.47 -19.03 -54.33
CA ASP A 844 -24.89 -18.93 -52.99
C ASP A 844 -26.00 -18.85 -51.94
N PRO A 845 -25.99 -19.70 -50.90
CA PRO A 845 -27.01 -19.67 -49.86
C PRO A 845 -27.04 -18.36 -49.05
N ASP A 846 -25.92 -17.64 -48.95
CA ASP A 846 -25.75 -16.41 -48.15
C ASP A 846 -25.82 -15.13 -49.00
N GLY A 847 -25.83 -15.29 -50.32
CA GLY A 847 -25.96 -14.19 -51.29
C GLY A 847 -24.63 -13.54 -51.64
N ASP A 848 -23.52 -14.21 -51.31
CA ASP A 848 -22.19 -13.73 -51.62
C ASP A 848 -21.89 -13.76 -53.13
N ARG A 849 -20.91 -12.96 -53.53
CA ARG A 849 -20.55 -12.82 -54.94
C ARG A 849 -19.74 -14.04 -55.39
N LEU A 850 -20.26 -14.75 -56.38
CA LEU A 850 -19.63 -15.95 -56.92
C LEU A 850 -18.59 -15.68 -58.02
N THR A 851 -17.59 -16.55 -58.05
CA THR A 851 -16.59 -16.71 -59.11
C THR A 851 -16.63 -18.15 -59.62
N VAL A 852 -16.55 -18.36 -60.94
CA VAL A 852 -16.62 -19.70 -61.56
C VAL A 852 -15.46 -19.90 -62.51
N THR A 853 -14.74 -21.00 -62.36
CA THR A 853 -13.59 -21.37 -63.20
C THR A 853 -13.76 -22.77 -63.77
N VAL A 854 -13.03 -23.08 -64.85
CA VAL A 854 -13.03 -24.41 -65.47
C VAL A 854 -11.62 -24.86 -65.84
N THR A 855 -11.32 -26.13 -65.57
CA THR A 855 -10.06 -26.78 -65.94
C THR A 855 -10.32 -28.14 -66.62
N GLY A 856 -9.28 -28.76 -67.19
CA GLY A 856 -9.36 -30.12 -67.75
C GLY A 856 -9.42 -30.21 -69.28
N ALA A 857 -9.70 -29.12 -70.00
CA ALA A 857 -9.50 -29.06 -71.45
C ALA A 857 -9.18 -27.63 -71.93
N PRO A 858 -8.25 -27.46 -72.90
CA PRO A 858 -7.84 -26.14 -73.39
C PRO A 858 -8.93 -25.42 -74.20
N PHE A 859 -9.94 -26.16 -74.65
CA PHE A 859 -11.07 -25.61 -75.43
C PHE A 859 -12.28 -25.21 -74.58
N ALA A 860 -12.19 -25.34 -73.25
CA ALA A 860 -13.24 -24.97 -72.31
C ALA A 860 -12.93 -23.62 -71.66
N SER A 861 -13.93 -22.74 -71.55
CA SER A 861 -13.82 -21.43 -70.88
C SER A 861 -15.14 -21.06 -70.23
N ILE A 862 -15.10 -20.34 -69.09
CA ILE A 862 -16.29 -19.73 -68.50
C ILE A 862 -16.50 -18.33 -69.07
N VAL A 863 -17.74 -18.02 -69.44
CA VAL A 863 -18.18 -16.68 -69.83
C VAL A 863 -19.21 -16.21 -68.79
N SER A 864 -18.97 -15.06 -68.15
CA SER A 864 -19.87 -14.48 -67.17
C SER A 864 -20.56 -13.23 -67.71
N SER A 865 -21.88 -13.09 -67.48
CA SER A 865 -22.66 -11.88 -67.76
C SER A 865 -23.56 -11.58 -66.56
N GLY A 866 -23.17 -10.59 -65.74
CA GLY A 866 -23.82 -10.35 -64.45
C GLY A 866 -23.69 -11.57 -63.53
N SER A 867 -24.81 -12.05 -62.99
CA SER A 867 -24.89 -13.25 -62.14
C SER A 867 -25.04 -14.56 -62.92
N ASN A 868 -25.05 -14.51 -64.26
CA ASN A 868 -25.18 -15.70 -65.11
C ASN A 868 -23.80 -16.18 -65.59
N PHE A 869 -23.56 -17.49 -65.48
CA PHE A 869 -22.33 -18.14 -65.91
C PHE A 869 -22.63 -19.17 -67.00
N THR A 870 -21.81 -19.21 -68.03
CA THR A 870 -21.95 -20.14 -69.16
C THR A 870 -20.63 -20.85 -69.41
N LEU A 871 -20.65 -22.19 -69.45
CA LEU A 871 -19.55 -22.99 -69.93
C LEU A 871 -19.55 -22.97 -71.46
N ARG A 872 -18.49 -22.43 -72.04
CA ARG A 872 -18.26 -22.41 -73.49
C ARG A 872 -17.27 -23.49 -73.87
N LEU A 873 -17.67 -24.35 -74.81
CA LEU A 873 -16.87 -25.43 -75.38
C LEU A 873 -16.64 -25.16 -76.87
N ALA A 874 -15.39 -25.16 -77.31
CA ALA A 874 -15.01 -24.97 -78.71
C ALA A 874 -13.82 -25.86 -79.11
N PRO A 875 -13.97 -27.20 -79.08
CA PRO A 875 -12.90 -28.14 -79.44
C PRO A 875 -12.47 -27.96 -80.89
N GLY A 876 -11.16 -27.93 -81.12
CA GLY A 876 -10.59 -27.94 -82.46
C GLY A 876 -10.79 -29.29 -83.15
N LEU A 877 -10.49 -29.33 -84.44
CA LEU A 877 -10.61 -30.54 -85.28
C LEU A 877 -9.68 -31.68 -84.84
N ASN A 878 -8.62 -31.36 -84.08
CA ASN A 878 -7.66 -32.31 -83.50
C ASN A 878 -8.02 -32.78 -82.08
N SER A 879 -9.20 -32.40 -81.56
CA SER A 879 -9.64 -32.72 -80.21
C SER A 879 -10.75 -33.80 -80.09
N PRO A 880 -10.90 -34.82 -80.98
CA PRO A 880 -11.79 -35.94 -80.69
C PRO A 880 -11.36 -36.70 -79.42
N GLY A 881 -12.33 -37.19 -78.64
CA GLY A 881 -12.05 -37.98 -77.45
C GLY A 881 -12.99 -37.70 -76.29
N LEU A 882 -12.69 -38.31 -75.15
CA LEU A 882 -13.40 -38.11 -73.89
C LEU A 882 -12.59 -37.19 -72.99
N PHE A 883 -13.18 -36.06 -72.61
CA PHE A 883 -12.59 -35.09 -71.70
C PHE A 883 -13.37 -35.04 -70.39
N ARG A 884 -12.65 -34.82 -69.29
CA ARG A 884 -13.23 -34.56 -67.97
C ARG A 884 -12.89 -33.13 -67.59
N LEU A 885 -13.91 -32.29 -67.52
CA LEU A 885 -13.79 -30.92 -67.04
C LEU A 885 -14.08 -30.86 -65.55
N LEU A 886 -13.42 -29.96 -64.83
CA LEU A 886 -13.72 -29.62 -63.45
C LEU A 886 -14.13 -28.15 -63.38
N ILE A 887 -15.36 -27.89 -62.97
CA ILE A 887 -15.90 -26.54 -62.79
C ILE A 887 -15.88 -26.23 -61.30
N THR A 888 -15.17 -25.18 -60.90
CA THR A 888 -15.09 -24.74 -59.50
C THR A 888 -15.90 -23.46 -59.33
N VAL A 889 -16.83 -23.45 -58.38
CA VAL A 889 -17.62 -22.28 -57.96
C VAL A 889 -17.14 -21.86 -56.58
N SER A 890 -16.76 -20.59 -56.40
CA SER A 890 -16.31 -20.05 -55.11
C SER A 890 -16.94 -18.69 -54.79
N ASP A 891 -17.26 -18.48 -53.53
CA ASP A 891 -17.72 -17.21 -52.93
C ASP A 891 -16.56 -16.36 -52.37
N GLY A 892 -15.31 -16.85 -52.48
CA GLY A 892 -14.11 -16.24 -51.91
C GLY A 892 -13.67 -16.78 -50.55
N GLN A 893 -14.52 -17.55 -49.85
CA GLN A 893 -14.21 -18.26 -48.60
C GLN A 893 -14.27 -19.78 -48.75
N LEU A 894 -15.32 -20.29 -49.40
CA LEU A 894 -15.57 -21.70 -49.68
C LEU A 894 -15.73 -21.94 -51.19
N SER A 895 -15.65 -23.20 -51.60
CA SER A 895 -15.84 -23.59 -53.00
C SER A 895 -16.41 -24.98 -53.15
N VAL A 896 -17.09 -25.22 -54.27
CA VAL A 896 -17.57 -26.53 -54.70
C VAL A 896 -17.13 -26.82 -56.13
N ASP A 897 -16.83 -28.10 -56.41
CA ASP A 897 -16.44 -28.57 -57.72
C ASP A 897 -17.51 -29.47 -58.34
N GLU A 898 -17.77 -29.30 -59.65
CA GLU A 898 -18.60 -30.20 -60.45
C GLU A 898 -17.80 -30.76 -61.64
N ALA A 899 -17.85 -32.08 -61.83
CA ALA A 899 -17.12 -32.76 -62.88
C ALA A 899 -18.01 -33.05 -64.10
N VAL A 900 -17.66 -32.51 -65.26
CA VAL A 900 -18.45 -32.67 -66.49
C VAL A 900 -17.71 -33.54 -67.48
N ARG A 901 -18.38 -34.57 -68.01
CA ARG A 901 -17.83 -35.39 -69.11
C ARG A 901 -18.23 -34.79 -70.45
N VAL A 902 -17.24 -34.59 -71.33
CA VAL A 902 -17.44 -34.11 -72.69
C VAL A 902 -16.93 -35.17 -73.66
N GLU A 903 -17.83 -35.69 -74.51
CA GLU A 903 -17.48 -36.53 -75.65
C GLU A 903 -17.43 -35.66 -76.91
N VAL A 904 -16.25 -35.59 -77.52
CA VAL A 904 -16.05 -34.94 -78.81
C VAL A 904 -15.92 -36.04 -79.86
N ARG A 905 -16.91 -36.14 -80.75
CA ARG A 905 -16.92 -37.11 -81.85
C ARG A 905 -16.21 -36.55 -83.09
N GLY A 906 -15.54 -37.44 -83.82
CA GLY A 906 -14.92 -37.16 -85.11
C GLY A 906 -15.86 -37.33 -86.31
N ASP A 907 -17.14 -37.60 -86.07
CA ASP A 907 -18.22 -37.62 -87.08
C ASP A 907 -18.55 -36.17 -87.48
N ILE A 908 -17.81 -35.65 -88.45
CA ILE A 908 -17.87 -34.24 -88.85
C ILE A 908 -19.08 -34.00 -89.76
N ASN A 909 -19.52 -35.00 -90.52
CA ASN A 909 -20.61 -34.88 -91.49
C ASN A 909 -22.02 -35.19 -90.89
N LYS A 910 -22.09 -35.68 -89.65
CA LYS A 910 -23.30 -36.04 -88.90
C LYS A 910 -24.05 -37.26 -89.43
N ASP A 911 -23.38 -38.18 -90.11
CA ASP A 911 -23.98 -39.42 -90.63
C ASP A 911 -24.00 -40.56 -89.60
N ASN A 912 -23.55 -40.30 -88.37
CA ASN A 912 -23.45 -41.25 -87.26
C ASN A 912 -22.43 -42.38 -87.49
N GLN A 913 -21.60 -42.29 -88.52
CA GLN A 913 -20.43 -43.12 -88.73
C GLN A 913 -19.17 -42.25 -88.56
N VAL A 914 -18.04 -42.89 -88.26
CA VAL A 914 -16.72 -42.24 -88.33
C VAL A 914 -16.00 -42.94 -89.47
N ASN A 915 -16.04 -42.36 -90.66
CA ASN A 915 -15.58 -42.98 -91.90
C ASN A 915 -14.85 -41.96 -92.82
N VAL A 916 -14.51 -42.37 -94.05
CA VAL A 916 -13.78 -41.51 -95.00
C VAL A 916 -14.55 -40.24 -95.36
N ALA A 917 -15.88 -40.24 -95.32
CA ALA A 917 -16.70 -39.07 -95.60
C ALA A 917 -16.51 -37.95 -94.55
N ASP A 918 -16.19 -38.28 -93.30
CA ASP A 918 -15.82 -37.30 -92.28
C ASP A 918 -14.48 -36.64 -92.58
N LEU A 919 -13.52 -37.39 -93.11
CA LEU A 919 -12.24 -36.85 -93.57
C LEU A 919 -12.42 -35.93 -94.77
N ILE A 920 -13.31 -36.28 -95.69
CA ILE A 920 -13.68 -35.42 -96.82
C ILE A 920 -14.32 -34.12 -96.29
N SER A 921 -15.28 -34.21 -95.37
CA SER A 921 -15.87 -33.03 -94.72
C SER A 921 -14.88 -32.21 -93.88
N LEU A 922 -13.86 -32.85 -93.30
CA LEU A 922 -12.76 -32.17 -92.61
C LEU A 922 -11.89 -31.36 -93.58
N ILE A 923 -11.50 -31.97 -94.71
CA ILE A 923 -10.71 -31.32 -95.77
C ILE A 923 -11.49 -30.14 -96.37
N GLN A 924 -12.81 -30.27 -96.55
CA GLN A 924 -13.70 -29.19 -96.98
C GLN A 924 -13.66 -27.97 -96.06
N ILE A 925 -13.79 -28.23 -94.76
CA ILE A 925 -13.81 -27.17 -93.73
C ILE A 925 -12.44 -26.47 -93.65
N LEU A 926 -11.34 -27.19 -93.85
CA LEU A 926 -9.97 -26.65 -93.78
C LEU A 926 -9.51 -25.94 -95.08
N SER A 927 -10.04 -26.32 -96.25
CA SER A 927 -9.64 -25.78 -97.56
C SER A 927 -10.55 -24.68 -98.11
N GLY A 928 -11.76 -24.50 -97.55
CA GLY A 928 -12.70 -23.43 -97.95
C GLY A 928 -13.41 -23.66 -99.29
N ALA A 929 -13.37 -24.87 -99.86
CA ALA A 929 -14.02 -25.21 -101.12
C ALA A 929 -14.69 -26.61 -101.08
N ALA A 930 -15.71 -26.81 -101.92
CA ALA A 930 -16.38 -28.11 -102.08
C ALA A 930 -15.51 -29.09 -102.89
N PRO A 931 -15.25 -30.34 -102.46
CA PRO A 931 -14.42 -31.30 -103.15
C PRO A 931 -15.31 -32.07 -104.12
N GLN A 932 -14.87 -32.20 -105.36
CA GLN A 932 -15.52 -33.09 -106.31
C GLN A 932 -15.22 -34.53 -105.89
N ILE A 933 -16.26 -35.37 -105.83
CA ILE A 933 -16.23 -36.76 -105.36
C ILE A 933 -15.34 -37.67 -106.25
N THR A 934 -14.85 -37.17 -107.38
CA THR A 934 -14.07 -37.90 -108.38
C THR A 934 -12.55 -37.98 -108.13
N GLU A 935 -12.01 -37.34 -107.08
CA GLU A 935 -10.56 -37.41 -106.75
C GLU A 935 -10.25 -38.21 -105.45
N ALA A 936 -11.25 -38.88 -104.87
CA ALA A 936 -11.11 -39.58 -103.58
C ALA A 936 -10.76 -41.08 -103.68
N ASP A 937 -10.78 -41.63 -104.90
CA ASP A 937 -10.30 -42.98 -105.22
C ASP A 937 -8.86 -42.84 -105.73
N VAL A 938 -7.91 -42.83 -104.79
CA VAL A 938 -6.51 -42.48 -105.04
C VAL A 938 -5.81 -43.62 -105.78
N ASN A 939 -6.27 -44.86 -105.60
CA ASN A 939 -5.70 -46.03 -106.25
C ASN A 939 -6.48 -46.50 -107.50
N GLY A 940 -7.62 -45.89 -107.79
CA GLY A 940 -8.41 -46.11 -109.01
C GLY A 940 -9.15 -47.45 -109.01
N ASP A 941 -9.41 -48.05 -107.84
CA ASP A 941 -10.05 -49.36 -107.73
C ASP A 941 -11.60 -49.30 -107.79
N GLY A 942 -12.15 -48.08 -107.85
CA GLY A 942 -13.58 -47.80 -107.93
C GLY A 942 -14.30 -47.86 -106.57
N ALA A 943 -13.60 -48.08 -105.46
CA ALA A 943 -14.15 -48.20 -104.12
C ALA A 943 -13.39 -47.32 -103.13
N ILE A 944 -13.98 -46.20 -102.71
CA ILE A 944 -13.38 -45.30 -101.70
C ILE A 944 -13.29 -46.01 -100.34
N ASN A 945 -12.09 -46.42 -99.93
CA ASN A 945 -11.87 -47.25 -98.77
C ASN A 945 -10.58 -46.88 -98.00
N VAL A 946 -10.25 -47.63 -96.93
CA VAL A 946 -9.10 -47.32 -96.05
C VAL A 946 -7.74 -47.43 -96.78
N THR A 947 -7.71 -48.11 -97.91
CA THR A 947 -6.52 -48.26 -98.76
C THR A 947 -6.18 -46.95 -99.45
N ASP A 948 -7.19 -46.22 -99.97
CA ASP A 948 -7.00 -44.87 -100.52
C ASP A 948 -6.45 -43.91 -99.48
N LEU A 949 -6.84 -44.08 -98.21
CA LEU A 949 -6.33 -43.30 -97.10
C LEU A 949 -4.85 -43.60 -96.79
N ILE A 950 -4.47 -44.89 -96.83
CA ILE A 950 -3.07 -45.31 -96.66
C ILE A 950 -2.21 -44.78 -97.82
N ASP A 951 -2.73 -44.82 -99.04
CA ASP A 951 -2.05 -44.34 -100.25
C ASP A 951 -1.90 -42.82 -100.22
N MET A 952 -2.91 -42.08 -99.76
CA MET A 952 -2.84 -40.63 -99.60
C MET A 952 -1.88 -40.20 -98.48
N ILE A 953 -1.81 -40.96 -97.37
CA ILE A 953 -0.84 -40.74 -96.29
C ILE A 953 0.58 -41.07 -96.76
N GLN A 954 0.79 -42.11 -97.60
CA GLN A 954 2.08 -42.44 -98.20
C GLN A 954 2.60 -41.32 -99.11
N VAL A 955 1.72 -40.69 -99.89
CA VAL A 955 2.04 -39.51 -100.74
C VAL A 955 2.46 -38.31 -99.90
N PHE A 956 1.89 -38.11 -98.71
CA PHE A 956 2.27 -37.02 -97.80
C PHE A 956 3.51 -37.33 -96.93
N LEU A 957 3.83 -38.61 -96.69
CA LEU A 957 4.96 -39.04 -95.86
C LEU A 957 6.24 -39.31 -96.67
N ASN A 958 6.19 -39.38 -98.00
CA ASN A 958 7.35 -39.45 -98.89
C ASN A 958 7.19 -38.46 -100.06
N PRO A 959 7.80 -37.27 -100.01
CA PRO A 959 7.74 -36.30 -101.12
C PRO A 959 8.75 -36.61 -102.23
N GLY A 960 8.98 -37.90 -102.53
CA GLY A 960 9.98 -38.39 -103.49
C GLY A 960 9.38 -38.95 -104.76
#